data_AF-K5ZCV2-F1
#
_entry.id   AF-K5ZCV2-F1
#
_cell.length_a   1.000
_cell.length_b   1.000
_cell.length_c   1.000
_cell.angle_alpha   90.00
_cell.angle_beta   90.00
_cell.angle_gamma   90.00
#
_symmetry.space_group_name_H-M   'P 1'
#
loop_
_entity.id
_entity.type
_entity.pdbx_description
1 polymer ?
#
loop_
_entity_poly.entity_id
_entity_poly.type
_entity_poly.pdbx_seq_one_letter_code
_entity_poly.pdbx_strand_id
1 'polypeptide(L)'
;MNMKHGLYLFMFLLCGTGLQAQDRVVEQPAFDAWSSTTLEIDKIALSDTATVFYIDAYFRPKYWIQVVKETTLRADGKTYPIKTGDGITLSKKFWMPESGEASFRLIFPPLPKGTKTVDFIEGDEEGAFKIWGIHLDGSPANSSLAGKKNPKEDPVLEKPEFKNGLGILKGHIAGYKPEMGLKGRAWVSNILTGSNDEYDITVQSDGNFKLEIPLYYLTSLNITSGFINGQIYLKPGETTSVEINFPEICRAQSKKQKDKPSLGEKYYFTGAMAALNNEACNSSLRFVSLTPKTQEEYMQMFSDISSMNADQFKAYWMDRYQKEKAALDSHTELSDAYRTLLQNSLKKDLAEQLLGITGMTEYAYRTANQIPRDSVIPKDKKVIPGIGYYDFLPELVCNDTYLLYDGSFTYLISYIQYANFTGEERTDKDNIPDNTAELAKLMGTDKGTLFDLLAAQRLSKPIKEFHPLSDEQIAQAGKISPVFQEAFVLMNNKVKQTIEENKKKSGYTVNRVNIADIPAEELFNAITTPYRGKVVFVDFWATWCGPCKAAMKQSEPVKKDFAGKEIVFLYLAGENSPKGTWEQMIPDIKGEHYRMTDAQWDFICKKFGVNGVPSYMIIAKDGTPTHFQVGFMGAEKMKEMLNKELEK
;
A
#
# COMPACT_ATOMS: atom_id res chain seq x y z
N MET A 1 76.30 -33.39 36.74
CA MET A 1 77.75 -33.24 37.04
C MET A 1 78.08 -31.76 36.89
N ASN A 2 78.55 -31.13 37.97
CA ASN A 2 79.22 -29.81 38.09
C ASN A 2 78.50 -28.56 37.54
N MET A 3 77.93 -27.64 38.34
CA MET A 3 78.43 -26.76 39.42
C MET A 3 79.11 -25.46 38.90
N LYS A 4 78.62 -24.32 39.45
CA LYS A 4 79.20 -22.95 39.57
C LYS A 4 79.07 -21.97 38.40
N HIS A 5 78.90 -20.66 38.58
CA HIS A 5 78.61 -19.67 39.65
C HIS A 5 78.38 -18.33 38.91
N GLY A 6 77.60 -17.39 39.44
CA GLY A 6 77.68 -15.99 38.99
C GLY A 6 76.44 -15.14 39.25
N LEU A 7 76.37 -14.57 40.45
CA LEU A 7 75.48 -13.50 40.91
C LEU A 7 75.61 -12.23 40.05
N TYR A 8 74.52 -11.51 39.73
CA TYR A 8 74.34 -10.08 40.06
C TYR A 8 72.92 -9.60 39.74
N LEU A 9 72.32 -9.04 40.78
CA LEU A 9 71.04 -8.35 40.88
C LEU A 9 71.18 -6.95 40.26
N PHE A 10 70.30 -6.55 39.33
CA PHE A 10 69.90 -5.15 39.22
C PHE A 10 68.45 -5.05 38.77
N MET A 11 67.61 -4.68 39.73
CA MET A 11 66.21 -4.34 39.58
C MET A 11 66.14 -2.89 39.08
N PHE A 12 65.55 -2.66 37.91
CA PHE A 12 64.99 -1.36 37.57
C PHE A 12 63.56 -1.55 37.06
N LEU A 13 62.62 -1.28 37.97
CA LEU A 13 61.24 -0.95 37.61
C LEU A 13 61.28 0.33 36.76
N LEU A 14 60.76 0.23 35.53
CA LEU A 14 60.21 1.36 34.83
C LEU A 14 58.73 1.05 34.58
N CYS A 15 57.90 1.46 35.54
CA CYS A 15 56.48 1.67 35.35
C CYS A 15 56.28 2.77 34.31
N GLY A 16 56.26 2.39 33.03
CA GLY A 16 55.64 3.19 31.99
C GLY A 16 54.14 2.91 31.98
N THR A 17 53.37 3.60 32.82
CA THR A 17 51.91 3.65 32.65
C THR A 17 51.60 4.55 31.46
N GLY A 18 51.72 3.99 30.25
CA GLY A 18 50.98 4.51 29.11
C GLY A 18 49.51 4.23 29.34
N LEU A 19 48.76 5.18 29.89
CA LEU A 19 47.31 5.21 29.69
C LEU A 19 47.10 5.43 28.19
N GLN A 20 47.03 4.35 27.41
CA GLN A 20 46.26 4.40 26.18
C GLN A 20 44.81 4.68 26.60
N ALA A 21 44.28 5.83 26.19
CA ALA A 21 42.88 6.14 26.35
C ALA A 21 42.10 4.99 25.71
N GLN A 22 41.43 4.20 26.55
CA GLN A 22 40.70 3.02 26.10
C GLN A 22 39.49 3.53 25.31
N ASP A 23 39.42 3.18 24.02
CA ASP A 23 38.29 3.54 23.16
C ASP A 23 36.98 3.10 23.84
N ARG A 24 36.04 4.03 23.99
CA ARG A 24 34.74 3.71 24.57
C ARG A 24 33.90 3.03 23.49
N VAL A 25 33.53 1.79 23.72
CA VAL A 25 32.67 1.03 22.81
C VAL A 25 31.26 0.92 23.39
N VAL A 26 30.27 1.23 22.55
CA VAL A 26 28.85 1.05 22.86
C VAL A 26 28.32 -0.08 21.98
N GLU A 27 28.09 -1.23 22.59
CA GLU A 27 27.57 -2.43 21.93
C GLU A 27 26.05 -2.32 21.77
N GLN A 28 25.55 -2.57 20.56
CA GLN A 28 24.14 -2.58 20.19
C GLN A 28 23.34 -1.42 20.81
N PRO A 29 23.71 -0.15 20.54
CA PRO A 29 23.08 0.99 21.18
C PRO A 29 21.58 1.01 20.90
N ALA A 30 20.79 1.34 21.91
CA ALA A 30 19.37 1.62 21.74
C ALA A 30 19.18 2.88 20.88
N PHE A 31 18.02 3.01 20.26
CA PHE A 31 17.65 4.17 19.45
C PHE A 31 16.16 4.47 19.57
N ASP A 32 15.78 5.74 19.44
CA ASP A 32 14.40 6.19 19.61
C ASP A 32 13.52 5.88 18.40
N ALA A 33 14.05 6.03 17.18
CA ALA A 33 13.30 5.84 15.96
C ALA A 33 14.20 5.59 14.75
N TRP A 34 13.62 5.07 13.66
CA TRP A 34 14.32 4.89 12.39
C TRP A 34 13.40 5.06 11.17
N SER A 35 13.97 5.33 9.99
CA SER A 35 13.21 5.44 8.74
C SER A 35 13.08 4.11 7.99
N SER A 36 13.94 3.13 8.26
CA SER A 36 13.91 1.82 7.62
C SER A 36 14.60 0.77 8.50
N THR A 37 14.31 -0.50 8.23
CA THR A 37 14.95 -1.65 8.89
C THR A 37 16.22 -2.12 8.16
N THR A 38 16.76 -1.31 7.25
CA THR A 38 17.84 -1.73 6.32
C THR A 38 19.21 -1.72 6.99
N LEU A 39 19.49 -0.71 7.82
CA LEU A 39 20.78 -0.55 8.49
C LEU A 39 20.58 -0.70 10.01
N GLU A 40 21.35 -1.59 10.63
CA GLU A 40 21.42 -1.74 12.09
C GLU A 40 22.83 -1.45 12.58
N ILE A 41 22.93 -0.92 13.80
CA ILE A 41 24.20 -0.58 14.43
C ILE A 41 24.61 -1.75 15.34
N ASP A 42 25.66 -2.46 14.96
CA ASP A 42 26.23 -3.52 15.79
C ASP A 42 26.95 -2.91 17.00
N LYS A 43 27.80 -1.90 16.76
CA LYS A 43 28.45 -1.12 17.83
C LYS A 43 28.98 0.22 17.34
N ILE A 44 29.31 1.09 18.30
CA ILE A 44 29.94 2.38 18.05
C ILE A 44 31.22 2.48 18.89
N ALA A 45 32.36 2.71 18.23
CA ALA A 45 33.62 3.00 18.90
C ALA A 45 33.86 4.52 18.91
N LEU A 46 34.06 5.08 20.09
CA LEU A 46 34.28 6.50 20.36
C LEU A 46 35.73 6.68 20.84
N SER A 47 36.53 7.43 20.08
CA SER A 47 37.89 7.81 20.44
C SER A 47 38.11 9.32 20.30
N ASP A 48 39.28 9.78 20.74
CA ASP A 48 39.69 11.19 20.58
C ASP A 48 39.96 11.57 19.11
N THR A 49 40.01 10.59 18.19
CA THR A 49 40.37 10.81 16.78
C THR A 49 39.22 10.55 15.78
N ALA A 50 38.27 9.70 16.15
CA ALA A 50 37.15 9.32 15.29
C ALA A 50 35.96 8.77 16.07
N THR A 51 34.81 8.79 15.42
CA THR A 51 33.65 7.99 15.80
C THR A 51 33.38 6.97 14.70
N VAL A 52 33.39 5.68 15.06
CA VAL A 52 33.28 4.57 14.10
C VAL A 52 32.02 3.78 14.37
N PHE A 53 31.12 3.77 13.39
CA PHE A 53 29.90 2.96 13.40
C PHE A 53 30.18 1.64 12.69
N TYR A 54 29.89 0.53 13.35
CA TYR A 54 29.88 -0.80 12.76
C TYR A 54 28.44 -1.12 12.38
N ILE A 55 28.20 -1.27 11.08
CA ILE A 55 26.86 -1.39 10.50
C ILE A 55 26.66 -2.80 9.96
N ASP A 56 25.53 -3.40 10.31
CA ASP A 56 24.98 -4.57 9.64
C ASP A 56 23.83 -4.12 8.74
N ALA A 57 23.92 -4.42 7.46
CA ALA A 57 22.89 -4.12 6.47
C ALA A 57 22.10 -5.37 6.11
N TYR A 58 20.78 -5.24 6.06
CA TYR A 58 19.83 -6.29 5.70
C TYR A 58 18.94 -5.80 4.57
N PHE A 59 19.07 -6.39 3.39
CA PHE A 59 18.27 -6.01 2.24
C PHE A 59 18.12 -7.17 1.25
N ARG A 60 17.26 -6.99 0.24
CA ARG A 60 16.95 -8.07 -0.71
C ARG A 60 18.22 -8.57 -1.42
N PRO A 61 18.46 -9.88 -1.52
CA PRO A 61 19.59 -10.42 -2.26
C PRO A 61 19.65 -9.86 -3.69
N LYS A 62 20.83 -9.52 -4.18
CA LYS A 62 21.07 -8.93 -5.52
C LYS A 62 20.44 -7.56 -5.76
N TYR A 63 19.80 -6.94 -4.77
CA TYR A 63 19.47 -5.51 -4.83
C TYR A 63 20.64 -4.69 -4.29
N TRP A 64 20.59 -3.37 -4.44
CA TRP A 64 21.67 -2.50 -3.96
C TRP A 64 21.20 -1.60 -2.83
N ILE A 65 22.14 -1.27 -1.94
CA ILE A 65 22.06 -0.17 -1.00
C ILE A 65 23.11 0.88 -1.37
N GLN A 66 23.00 2.08 -0.81
CA GLN A 66 23.97 3.15 -0.98
C GLN A 66 24.07 3.92 0.34
N VAL A 67 25.25 4.46 0.64
CA VAL A 67 25.41 5.47 1.69
C VAL A 67 26.03 6.68 1.01
N VAL A 68 25.31 7.80 0.95
CA VAL A 68 25.77 9.00 0.23
C VAL A 68 26.81 9.79 1.04
N LYS A 69 27.63 10.60 0.35
CA LYS A 69 28.71 11.38 1.00
C LYS A 69 28.17 12.53 1.86
N GLU A 70 26.91 12.88 1.67
CA GLU A 70 26.12 13.83 2.45
C GLU A 70 25.69 13.25 3.81
N THR A 71 25.97 11.96 4.09
CA THR A 71 25.66 11.36 5.39
C THR A 71 26.34 12.11 6.53
N THR A 72 25.58 12.39 7.59
CA THR A 72 26.03 13.13 8.76
C THR A 72 25.58 12.49 10.06
N LEU A 73 26.34 12.75 11.12
CA LEU A 73 25.85 12.64 12.49
C LEU A 73 25.37 14.01 12.97
N ARG A 74 24.26 14.06 13.71
CA ARG A 74 23.77 15.29 14.36
C ARG A 74 23.71 15.07 15.87
N ALA A 75 24.43 15.90 16.63
CA ALA A 75 24.46 15.84 18.09
C ALA A 75 24.72 17.24 18.67
N ASP A 76 24.01 17.60 19.74
CA ASP A 76 24.18 18.87 20.47
C ASP A 76 24.12 20.12 19.56
N GLY A 77 23.23 20.11 18.56
CA GLY A 77 23.07 21.20 17.59
C GLY A 77 24.20 21.31 16.55
N LYS A 78 25.14 20.36 16.52
CA LYS A 78 26.25 20.30 15.55
C LYS A 78 26.09 19.13 14.60
N THR A 79 26.67 19.30 13.41
CA THR A 79 26.68 18.30 12.34
C THR A 79 28.10 17.82 12.09
N TYR A 80 28.29 16.50 11.98
CA TYR A 80 29.58 15.86 11.77
C TYR A 80 29.50 15.03 10.48
N PRO A 81 30.08 15.52 9.36
CA PRO A 81 29.99 14.84 8.08
C PRO A 81 30.79 13.54 8.07
N ILE A 82 30.31 12.54 7.34
CA ILE A 82 31.04 11.28 7.14
C ILE A 82 32.40 11.55 6.48
N LYS A 83 33.44 10.85 6.93
CA LYS A 83 34.78 10.91 6.34
C LYS A 83 34.97 9.84 5.27
N THR A 84 34.66 8.59 5.61
CA THR A 84 34.80 7.44 4.71
C THR A 84 33.94 6.28 5.16
N GLY A 85 33.67 5.36 4.24
CA GLY A 85 33.26 3.99 4.53
C GLY A 85 34.44 3.03 4.41
N ASP A 86 34.34 1.90 5.09
CA ASP A 86 35.27 0.77 5.00
C ASP A 86 34.45 -0.51 4.88
N GLY A 87 34.62 -1.24 3.78
CA GLY A 87 33.69 -2.27 3.32
C GLY A 87 32.54 -1.72 2.45
N ILE A 88 32.38 -0.40 2.36
CA ILE A 88 31.46 0.27 1.44
C ILE A 88 32.11 1.54 0.84
N THR A 89 31.88 1.79 -0.45
CA THR A 89 32.32 3.04 -1.10
C THR A 89 31.17 4.05 -1.10
N LEU A 90 31.39 5.23 -0.51
CA LEU A 90 30.38 6.27 -0.42
C LEU A 90 29.89 6.71 -1.82
N SER A 91 28.60 7.00 -1.92
CA SER A 91 27.92 7.41 -3.15
C SER A 91 28.05 6.42 -4.32
N LYS A 92 28.41 5.16 -4.08
CA LYS A 92 28.33 4.08 -5.07
C LYS A 92 27.32 3.02 -4.63
N LYS A 93 26.68 2.39 -5.61
CA LYS A 93 25.79 1.23 -5.37
C LYS A 93 26.60 0.08 -4.80
N PHE A 94 26.19 -0.41 -3.64
CA PHE A 94 26.69 -1.63 -3.03
C PHE A 94 25.65 -2.73 -3.25
N TRP A 95 25.98 -3.71 -4.09
CA TRP A 95 25.08 -4.82 -4.39
C TRP A 95 25.14 -5.88 -3.29
N MET A 96 23.97 -6.23 -2.75
CA MET A 96 23.85 -7.17 -1.65
C MET A 96 24.19 -8.59 -2.09
N PRO A 97 24.90 -9.36 -1.23
CA PRO A 97 25.21 -10.77 -1.49
C PRO A 97 23.94 -11.63 -1.50
N GLU A 98 24.09 -12.91 -1.88
CA GLU A 98 22.99 -13.89 -1.89
C GLU A 98 22.33 -14.07 -0.51
N SER A 99 23.07 -13.85 0.58
CA SER A 99 22.51 -13.86 1.94
C SER A 99 21.55 -12.69 2.20
N GLY A 100 21.65 -11.60 1.44
CA GLY A 100 20.98 -10.34 1.76
C GLY A 100 21.57 -9.60 2.96
N GLU A 101 22.72 -10.02 3.47
CA GLU A 101 23.36 -9.47 4.67
C GLU A 101 24.80 -9.04 4.39
N ALA A 102 25.20 -7.86 4.83
CA ALA A 102 26.57 -7.35 4.69
C ALA A 102 26.96 -6.48 5.89
N SER A 103 28.24 -6.47 6.25
CA SER A 103 28.75 -5.63 7.34
C SER A 103 29.85 -4.70 6.84
N PHE A 104 29.84 -3.45 7.31
CA PHE A 104 30.82 -2.43 6.96
C PHE A 104 30.96 -1.40 8.08
N ARG A 105 31.92 -0.50 7.95
CA ARG A 105 32.16 0.58 8.92
C ARG A 105 31.96 1.94 8.28
N LEU A 106 31.36 2.86 9.02
CA LEU A 106 31.24 4.27 8.66
C LEU A 106 32.03 5.11 9.67
N ILE A 107 32.91 5.97 9.16
CA ILE A 107 33.89 6.70 9.97
C ILE A 107 33.57 8.19 9.93
N PHE A 108 33.41 8.79 11.10
CA PHE A 108 33.07 10.19 11.32
C PHE A 108 34.16 10.92 12.14
N PRO A 109 34.16 12.26 12.15
CA PRO A 109 34.90 13.04 13.16
C PRO A 109 34.54 12.62 14.59
N PRO A 110 35.45 12.81 15.56
CA PRO A 110 35.16 12.47 16.95
C PRO A 110 34.02 13.35 17.48
N LEU A 111 33.05 12.71 18.14
CA LEU A 111 32.02 13.42 18.91
C LEU A 111 32.60 14.01 20.20
N PRO A 112 32.05 15.12 20.72
CA PRO A 112 32.44 15.68 22.01
C PRO A 112 32.38 14.66 23.15
N LYS A 113 33.32 14.74 24.11
CA LYS A 113 33.28 13.93 25.33
C LYS A 113 31.98 14.25 26.08
N GLY A 114 31.21 13.21 26.38
CA GLY A 114 29.93 13.33 27.11
C GLY A 114 28.68 13.43 26.24
N THR A 115 28.79 13.42 24.91
CA THR A 115 27.61 13.26 24.03
C THR A 115 26.84 12.01 24.42
N LYS A 116 25.55 12.18 24.75
CA LYS A 116 24.67 11.10 25.23
C LYS A 116 23.89 10.46 24.10
N THR A 117 23.40 11.27 23.17
CA THR A 117 22.63 10.81 22.02
C THR A 117 23.15 11.43 20.72
N VAL A 118 22.96 10.72 19.62
CA VAL A 118 23.33 11.18 18.29
C VAL A 118 22.31 10.68 17.27
N ASP A 119 21.99 11.50 16.28
CA ASP A 119 21.19 11.09 15.12
C ASP A 119 22.13 10.73 13.96
N PHE A 120 21.82 9.65 13.24
CA PHE A 120 22.43 9.30 11.96
C PHE A 120 21.49 9.72 10.84
N ILE A 121 21.95 10.60 9.94
CA ILE A 121 21.13 11.15 8.84
C ILE A 121 21.89 11.01 7.52
N GLU A 122 21.42 10.12 6.65
CA GLU A 122 22.03 9.89 5.34
C GLU A 122 21.77 11.03 4.35
N GLY A 123 20.55 11.56 4.34
CA GLY A 123 20.06 12.61 3.45
C GLY A 123 18.68 13.09 3.88
N ASP A 124 18.14 14.13 3.25
CA ASP A 124 16.81 14.67 3.60
C ASP A 124 15.72 14.14 2.66
N GLU A 125 16.08 13.49 1.55
CA GLU A 125 15.15 12.89 0.60
C GLU A 125 14.33 11.72 1.15
N GLU A 126 13.21 11.44 0.48
CA GLU A 126 12.36 10.30 0.78
C GLU A 126 13.10 8.99 0.49
N GLY A 127 13.13 8.08 1.47
CA GLY A 127 13.87 6.82 1.39
C GLY A 127 15.28 6.86 1.97
N ALA A 128 15.82 8.03 2.33
CA ALA A 128 17.11 8.15 2.99
C ALA A 128 17.14 7.43 4.36
N PHE A 129 18.27 6.80 4.67
CA PHE A 129 18.46 6.10 5.93
C PHE A 129 18.64 7.09 7.09
N LYS A 130 17.77 7.00 8.09
CA LYS A 130 17.78 7.86 9.27
C LYS A 130 17.57 7.00 10.52
N ILE A 131 18.38 7.24 11.53
CA ILE A 131 18.23 6.64 12.86
C ILE A 131 18.34 7.79 13.87
N TRP A 132 17.27 8.03 14.63
CA TRP A 132 17.20 9.12 15.59
C TRP A 132 17.41 8.62 17.00
N GLY A 133 18.07 9.45 17.81
CA GLY A 133 18.24 9.24 19.24
C GLY A 133 19.08 8.01 19.55
N ILE A 134 20.22 7.80 18.91
CA ILE A 134 21.10 6.67 19.22
C ILE A 134 21.78 6.92 20.56
N HIS A 135 21.55 6.05 21.55
CA HIS A 135 22.03 6.21 22.91
C HIS A 135 23.47 5.73 23.07
N LEU A 136 24.39 6.69 23.21
CA LEU A 136 25.82 6.44 23.44
C LEU A 136 26.16 6.17 24.90
N ASP A 137 25.25 6.47 25.83
CA ASP A 137 25.40 6.22 27.27
C ASP A 137 24.88 4.86 27.75
N GLY A 138 24.37 4.03 26.83
CA GLY A 138 23.82 2.72 27.14
C GLY A 138 22.45 2.76 27.79
N SER A 139 21.82 3.95 27.90
CA SER A 139 20.43 4.05 28.33
C SER A 139 19.48 3.41 27.29
N PRO A 140 18.30 2.93 27.72
CA PRO A 140 17.30 2.43 26.79
C PRO A 140 16.71 3.57 25.95
N ALA A 141 16.05 3.20 24.85
CA ALA A 141 15.31 4.13 24.01
C ALA A 141 14.28 4.92 24.82
N ASN A 142 14.11 6.19 24.48
CA ASN A 142 13.20 7.10 25.17
C ASN A 142 11.78 6.95 24.62
N SER A 143 10.83 6.58 25.48
CA SER A 143 9.40 6.59 25.17
C SER A 143 8.61 7.19 26.34
N SER A 144 7.79 8.20 26.05
CA SER A 144 6.84 8.76 27.02
C SER A 144 5.73 7.78 27.42
N LEU A 145 5.59 6.67 26.68
CA LEU A 145 4.63 5.59 26.94
C LEU A 145 5.30 4.39 27.63
N ALA A 146 6.59 4.46 27.96
CA ALA A 146 7.31 3.40 28.63
C ALA A 146 6.60 2.97 29.92
N GLY A 147 6.29 1.67 30.02
CA GLY A 147 5.61 1.09 31.18
C GLY A 147 4.10 1.35 31.27
N LYS A 148 3.52 2.16 30.36
CA LYS A 148 2.06 2.32 30.24
C LYS A 148 1.44 0.99 29.82
N LYS A 149 0.30 0.65 30.42
CA LYS A 149 -0.48 -0.54 30.09
C LYS A 149 -1.82 -0.13 29.51
N ASN A 150 -2.31 -0.89 28.53
CA ASN A 150 -3.69 -0.75 28.09
C ASN A 150 -4.64 -1.23 29.20
N PRO A 151 -5.85 -0.64 29.29
CA PRO A 151 -6.92 -1.20 30.11
C PRO A 151 -7.17 -2.66 29.71
N LYS A 152 -7.33 -3.53 30.71
CA LYS A 152 -7.75 -4.92 30.48
C LYS A 152 -9.27 -4.95 30.42
N GLU A 153 -9.80 -4.62 29.24
CA GLU A 153 -11.22 -4.63 28.94
C GLU A 153 -11.46 -5.58 27.78
N ASP A 154 -12.36 -6.54 27.97
CA ASP A 154 -12.74 -7.46 26.90
C ASP A 154 -13.61 -6.69 25.89
N PRO A 155 -13.29 -6.74 24.59
CA PRO A 155 -14.10 -6.07 23.60
C PRO A 155 -15.48 -6.72 23.48
N VAL A 156 -16.47 -5.88 23.24
CA VAL A 156 -17.85 -6.28 22.98
C VAL A 156 -18.20 -5.89 21.55
N LEU A 157 -18.71 -6.84 20.76
CA LEU A 157 -19.18 -6.56 19.41
C LEU A 157 -20.58 -5.94 19.47
N GLU A 158 -20.67 -4.67 19.08
CA GLU A 158 -21.94 -4.02 18.80
C GLU A 158 -22.50 -4.57 17.48
N LYS A 159 -23.80 -4.83 17.41
CA LYS A 159 -24.44 -5.21 16.14
C LYS A 159 -24.32 -4.04 15.16
N PRO A 160 -23.71 -4.22 13.97
CA PRO A 160 -23.63 -3.12 13.02
C PRO A 160 -25.02 -2.72 12.50
N GLU A 161 -25.30 -1.42 12.58
CA GLU A 161 -26.51 -0.79 12.06
C GLU A 161 -26.13 0.30 11.06
N PHE A 162 -26.95 0.48 10.03
CA PHE A 162 -26.74 1.54 9.06
C PHE A 162 -27.08 2.89 9.69
N LYS A 163 -26.09 3.78 9.71
CA LYS A 163 -26.18 5.15 10.20
C LYS A 163 -25.16 6.03 9.50
N ASN A 164 -25.61 7.16 8.97
CA ASN A 164 -24.73 8.16 8.38
C ASN A 164 -24.01 8.95 9.47
N GLY A 165 -22.71 9.15 9.33
CA GLY A 165 -21.94 10.04 10.20
C GLY A 165 -20.46 10.05 9.89
N LEU A 166 -19.75 11.03 10.44
CA LEU A 166 -18.29 11.04 10.38
C LEU A 166 -17.73 10.14 11.47
N GLY A 167 -16.94 9.12 11.09
CA GLY A 167 -16.01 8.48 12.00
C GLY A 167 -14.75 9.32 12.11
N ILE A 168 -14.33 9.63 13.34
CA ILE A 168 -13.15 10.47 13.58
C ILE A 168 -12.03 9.59 14.16
N LEU A 169 -10.89 9.54 13.47
CA LEU A 169 -9.66 8.99 14.02
C LEU A 169 -8.71 10.14 14.39
N LYS A 170 -8.33 10.23 15.66
CA LYS A 170 -7.25 11.10 16.13
C LYS A 170 -6.05 10.24 16.51
N GLY A 171 -4.85 10.65 16.15
CA GLY A 171 -3.65 9.95 16.60
C GLY A 171 -2.55 10.90 17.03
N HIS A 172 -1.75 10.45 17.99
CA HIS A 172 -0.54 11.11 18.45
C HIS A 172 0.64 10.13 18.40
N ILE A 173 1.76 10.54 17.82
CA ILE A 173 2.96 9.72 17.69
C ILE A 173 3.97 10.12 18.78
N ALA A 174 4.13 9.26 19.78
CA ALA A 174 5.09 9.49 20.85
C ALA A 174 6.53 9.49 20.30
N GLY A 175 7.31 10.50 20.67
CA GLY A 175 8.69 10.66 20.20
C GLY A 175 8.83 11.23 18.78
N TYR A 176 7.73 11.68 18.17
CA TYR A 176 7.78 12.31 16.85
C TYR A 176 8.60 13.59 16.84
N LYS A 177 9.40 13.77 15.80
CA LYS A 177 10.08 15.02 15.46
C LYS A 177 9.67 15.45 14.04
N PRO A 178 9.45 16.75 13.76
CA PRO A 178 9.07 17.21 12.42
C PRO A 178 9.99 16.72 11.30
N GLU A 179 11.31 16.60 11.53
CA GLU A 179 12.25 16.10 10.54
C GLU A 179 12.06 14.63 10.14
N MET A 180 11.28 13.85 10.90
CA MET A 180 10.94 12.48 10.54
C MET A 180 10.02 12.43 9.31
N GLY A 181 9.23 13.48 9.07
CA GLY A 181 8.40 13.61 7.87
C GLY A 181 7.44 12.43 7.67
N LEU A 182 6.97 11.81 8.76
CA LEU A 182 6.16 10.61 8.70
C LEU A 182 4.82 10.88 8.00
N LYS A 183 4.47 10.01 7.07
CA LYS A 183 3.22 10.04 6.31
C LYS A 183 2.57 8.66 6.32
N GLY A 184 1.29 8.63 6.03
CA GLY A 184 0.55 7.39 5.87
C GLY A 184 -0.57 7.52 4.86
N ARG A 185 -1.19 6.40 4.53
CA ARG A 185 -2.42 6.36 3.74
C ARG A 185 -3.44 5.51 4.47
N ALA A 186 -4.69 5.91 4.38
CA ALA A 186 -5.82 5.14 4.87
C ALA A 186 -6.87 4.99 3.78
N TRP A 187 -7.65 3.91 3.82
CA TRP A 187 -8.79 3.75 2.93
C TRP A 187 -9.90 2.97 3.60
N VAL A 188 -11.14 3.35 3.26
CA VAL A 188 -12.34 2.62 3.64
C VAL A 188 -13.08 2.21 2.37
N SER A 189 -13.55 0.97 2.37
CA SER A 189 -14.40 0.47 1.30
C SER A 189 -15.82 0.98 1.51
N ASN A 190 -16.34 1.66 0.51
CA ASN A 190 -17.66 2.25 0.53
C ASN A 190 -18.69 1.18 0.16
N ILE A 191 -19.40 0.62 1.14
CA ILE A 191 -20.28 -0.54 0.90
C ILE A 191 -21.41 -0.27 -0.10
N LEU A 192 -21.92 0.97 -0.14
CA LEU A 192 -23.07 1.37 -0.96
C LEU A 192 -22.70 1.54 -2.42
N THR A 193 -21.45 1.90 -2.70
CA THR A 193 -20.98 2.07 -4.06
C THR A 193 -20.13 0.87 -4.50
N GLY A 194 -19.31 0.29 -3.64
CA GLY A 194 -18.28 -0.67 -4.01
C GLY A 194 -16.96 -0.03 -4.44
N SER A 195 -16.78 1.28 -4.24
CA SER A 195 -15.48 1.95 -4.40
C SER A 195 -14.67 1.99 -3.11
N ASN A 196 -13.42 2.42 -3.19
CA ASN A 196 -12.62 2.78 -2.02
C ASN A 196 -12.48 4.30 -1.93
N ASP A 197 -12.69 4.83 -0.73
CA ASP A 197 -12.39 6.22 -0.39
C ASP A 197 -11.01 6.25 0.28
N GLU A 198 -10.06 6.97 -0.33
CA GLU A 198 -8.66 7.07 0.11
C GLU A 198 -8.39 8.40 0.84
N TYR A 199 -7.53 8.36 1.85
CA TYR A 199 -7.16 9.51 2.69
C TYR A 199 -5.64 9.52 2.91
N ASP A 200 -5.00 10.67 2.68
CA ASP A 200 -3.61 10.89 3.04
C ASP A 200 -3.51 11.27 4.53
N ILE A 201 -2.61 10.64 5.28
CA ILE A 201 -2.32 10.98 6.68
C ILE A 201 -1.14 11.94 6.72
N THR A 202 -1.41 13.16 7.15
CA THR A 202 -0.39 14.19 7.41
C THR A 202 -0.22 14.38 8.90
N VAL A 203 0.99 14.15 9.40
CA VAL A 203 1.35 14.35 10.80
C VAL A 203 1.79 15.80 11.01
N GLN A 204 1.18 16.47 11.98
CA GLN A 204 1.50 17.85 12.37
C GLN A 204 2.84 17.91 13.11
N SER A 205 3.40 19.11 13.31
CA SER A 205 4.71 19.28 13.93
C SER A 205 4.80 18.76 15.38
N ASP A 206 3.66 18.64 16.05
CA ASP A 206 3.54 18.13 17.41
C ASP A 206 3.28 16.60 17.47
N GLY A 207 3.29 15.91 16.32
CA GLY A 207 3.03 14.48 16.24
C GLY A 207 1.56 14.09 16.13
N ASN A 208 0.63 15.05 16.09
CA ASN A 208 -0.79 14.78 15.97
C ASN A 208 -1.25 14.61 14.51
N PHE A 209 -2.26 13.77 14.29
CA PHE A 209 -3.01 13.69 13.03
C PHE A 209 -4.50 13.48 13.29
N LYS A 210 -5.33 13.81 12.30
CA LYS A 210 -6.78 13.63 12.33
C LYS A 210 -7.29 13.17 10.97
N LEU A 211 -8.16 12.17 10.96
CA LEU A 211 -8.97 11.77 9.81
C LEU A 211 -10.46 11.93 10.15
N GLU A 212 -11.23 12.45 9.19
CA GLU A 212 -12.68 12.54 9.24
C GLU A 212 -13.25 11.76 8.06
N ILE A 213 -13.93 10.67 8.36
CA ILE A 213 -14.26 9.64 7.38
C ILE A 213 -15.77 9.49 7.34
N PRO A 214 -16.44 9.79 6.22
CA PRO A 214 -17.85 9.47 6.04
C PRO A 214 -18.06 7.96 6.15
N LEU A 215 -18.83 7.54 7.14
CA LEU A 215 -19.20 6.16 7.39
C LEU A 215 -20.72 6.03 7.35
N TYR A 216 -21.16 4.85 6.90
CA TYR A 216 -22.58 4.49 6.79
C TYR A 216 -22.98 3.42 7.81
N TYR A 217 -22.02 2.89 8.56
CA TYR A 217 -22.15 1.83 9.57
C TYR A 217 -20.80 1.69 10.31
N LEU A 218 -20.77 0.89 11.38
CA LEU A 218 -19.54 0.51 12.07
C LEU A 218 -18.70 -0.42 11.17
N THR A 219 -17.47 -0.03 10.85
CA THR A 219 -16.59 -0.82 9.97
C THR A 219 -15.11 -0.55 10.25
N SER A 220 -14.23 -1.27 9.55
CA SER A 220 -12.78 -1.05 9.63
C SER A 220 -12.25 -0.08 8.57
N LEU A 221 -11.41 0.84 9.03
CA LEU A 221 -10.50 1.65 8.23
C LEU A 221 -9.18 0.90 8.06
N ASN A 222 -8.74 0.70 6.83
CA ASN A 222 -7.40 0.17 6.58
C ASN A 222 -6.39 1.32 6.63
N ILE A 223 -5.28 1.13 7.33
CA ILE A 223 -4.17 2.09 7.37
C ILE A 223 -2.86 1.41 7.02
N THR A 224 -2.05 2.09 6.23
CA THR A 224 -0.66 1.75 5.97
C THR A 224 0.24 2.98 6.16
N SER A 225 1.15 2.89 7.13
CA SER A 225 2.21 3.86 7.36
C SER A 225 3.42 3.20 8.03
N GLY A 226 4.50 3.96 8.22
CA GLY A 226 5.65 3.53 9.01
C GLY A 226 5.37 3.39 10.52
N PHE A 227 4.28 3.98 11.02
CA PHE A 227 3.96 4.08 12.45
C PHE A 227 2.66 3.37 12.84
N ILE A 228 1.80 3.00 11.90
CA ILE A 228 0.62 2.18 12.14
C ILE A 228 0.26 1.40 10.87
N ASN A 229 -0.02 0.11 11.02
CA ASN A 229 -0.40 -0.76 9.91
C ASN A 229 -1.43 -1.79 10.38
N GLY A 230 -2.57 -1.84 9.69
CA GLY A 230 -3.67 -2.76 9.97
C GLY A 230 -5.04 -2.12 9.82
N GLN A 231 -6.03 -2.74 10.46
CA GLN A 231 -7.42 -2.31 10.47
C GLN A 231 -7.76 -1.61 11.78
N ILE A 232 -8.42 -0.46 11.70
CA ILE A 232 -8.93 0.30 12.84
C ILE A 232 -10.44 0.38 12.73
N TYR A 233 -11.15 -0.14 13.73
CA TYR A 233 -12.61 -0.12 13.79
C TYR A 233 -13.11 1.25 14.21
N LEU A 234 -13.97 1.83 13.40
CA LEU A 234 -14.56 3.16 13.58
C LEU A 234 -16.09 3.08 13.52
N LYS A 235 -16.74 4.06 14.16
CA LYS A 235 -18.20 4.16 14.23
C LYS A 235 -18.68 5.54 13.79
N PRO A 236 -19.77 5.63 13.00
CA PRO A 236 -20.30 6.92 12.53
C PRO A 236 -20.78 7.79 13.70
N GLY A 237 -20.27 9.02 13.74
CA GLY A 237 -20.60 10.03 14.74
C GLY A 237 -19.76 9.97 16.02
N GLU A 238 -18.76 9.08 16.09
CA GLU A 238 -17.92 8.91 17.27
C GLU A 238 -16.43 9.14 16.96
N THR A 239 -15.64 9.35 18.02
CA THR A 239 -14.20 9.54 17.94
C THR A 239 -13.46 8.36 18.56
N THR A 240 -12.51 7.82 17.80
CA THR A 240 -11.48 6.89 18.25
C THR A 240 -10.16 7.64 18.28
N SER A 241 -9.43 7.56 19.39
CA SER A 241 -8.12 8.20 19.54
C SER A 241 -7.04 7.14 19.77
N VAL A 242 -5.82 7.34 19.26
CA VAL A 242 -4.69 6.43 19.48
C VAL A 242 -3.40 7.17 19.84
N GLU A 243 -2.77 6.74 20.94
CA GLU A 243 -1.37 7.08 21.24
C GLU A 243 -0.47 5.97 20.67
N ILE A 244 0.50 6.34 19.84
CA ILE A 244 1.36 5.41 19.10
C ILE A 244 2.76 5.42 19.73
N ASN A 245 3.19 4.27 20.24
CA ASN A 245 4.51 4.07 20.83
C ASN A 245 5.54 3.77 19.74
N PHE A 246 5.91 4.81 18.98
CA PHE A 246 6.81 4.66 17.84
C PHE A 246 8.19 4.08 18.21
N PRO A 247 8.80 4.42 19.37
CA PRO A 247 10.01 3.75 19.82
C PRO A 247 9.83 2.23 20.02
N GLU A 248 8.70 1.78 20.59
CA GLU A 248 8.43 0.34 20.72
C GLU A 248 8.26 -0.33 19.36
N ILE A 249 7.61 0.35 18.40
CA ILE A 249 7.46 -0.17 17.04
C ILE A 249 8.83 -0.38 16.40
N CYS A 250 9.72 0.61 16.50
CA CYS A 250 11.07 0.54 15.95
C CYS A 250 11.91 -0.54 16.66
N ARG A 251 11.87 -0.57 18.00
CA ARG A 251 12.56 -1.59 18.81
C ARG A 251 12.12 -3.01 18.46
N ALA A 252 10.81 -3.25 18.35
CA ALA A 252 10.25 -4.57 18.05
C ALA A 252 10.56 -5.05 16.62
N GLN A 253 10.85 -4.13 15.69
CA GLN A 253 11.25 -4.46 14.32
C GLN A 253 12.76 -4.74 14.19
N SER A 254 13.59 -4.20 15.07
CA SER A 254 15.06 -4.37 15.02
C SER A 254 15.50 -5.77 15.40
N LYS A 255 16.41 -6.34 14.60
CA LYS A 255 17.05 -7.62 14.88
C LYS A 255 17.95 -7.56 16.12
N LYS A 256 18.54 -6.40 16.43
CA LYS A 256 19.41 -6.20 17.62
C LYS A 256 18.65 -5.76 18.88
N GLN A 257 17.49 -5.11 18.75
CA GLN A 257 16.77 -4.51 19.89
C GLN A 257 15.50 -5.28 20.30
N LYS A 258 14.91 -6.13 19.44
CA LYS A 258 13.65 -6.84 19.74
C LYS A 258 13.68 -7.71 21.00
N ASP A 259 14.85 -8.23 21.37
CA ASP A 259 15.04 -9.12 22.52
C ASP A 259 15.38 -8.34 23.81
N LYS A 260 15.57 -7.02 23.72
CA LYS A 260 15.71 -6.13 24.88
C LYS A 260 14.34 -5.92 25.54
N PRO A 261 14.28 -5.43 26.81
CA PRO A 261 13.01 -5.16 27.48
C PRO A 261 12.08 -4.28 26.64
N SER A 262 10.81 -4.66 26.60
CA SER A 262 9.77 -3.90 25.88
C SER A 262 9.51 -2.54 26.54
N LEU A 263 9.19 -1.54 25.72
CA LEU A 263 8.77 -0.20 26.14
C LEU A 263 7.24 -0.11 26.31
N GLY A 264 6.54 -1.23 26.37
CA GLY A 264 5.08 -1.29 26.48
C GLY A 264 4.42 -1.83 25.21
N GLU A 265 3.13 -1.54 25.05
CA GLU A 265 2.38 -1.90 23.85
C GLU A 265 2.63 -0.87 22.73
N LYS A 266 2.34 -1.27 21.49
CA LYS A 266 2.59 -0.43 20.31
C LYS A 266 1.55 0.68 20.18
N TYR A 267 0.31 0.40 20.58
CA TYR A 267 -0.83 1.30 20.42
C TYR A 267 -1.68 1.36 21.67
N TYR A 268 -2.15 2.55 22.03
CA TYR A 268 -3.06 2.76 23.15
C TYR A 268 -4.28 3.53 22.67
N PHE A 269 -5.33 2.80 22.32
CA PHE A 269 -6.60 3.34 21.86
C PHE A 269 -7.50 3.77 23.03
N THR A 270 -8.24 4.85 22.80
CA THR A 270 -9.26 5.40 23.71
C THR A 270 -10.47 5.90 22.91
N GLY A 271 -11.61 6.08 23.56
CA GLY A 271 -12.86 6.47 22.92
C GLY A 271 -13.59 5.28 22.29
N ALA A 272 -14.28 5.51 21.17
CA ALA A 272 -15.09 4.49 20.52
C ALA A 272 -14.24 3.30 20.06
N MET A 273 -14.75 2.09 20.28
CA MET A 273 -14.10 0.82 19.89
C MET A 273 -12.69 0.61 20.48
N ALA A 274 -12.35 1.28 21.59
CA ALA A 274 -10.99 1.24 22.15
C ALA A 274 -10.52 -0.16 22.52
N ALA A 275 -11.33 -0.94 23.25
CA ALA A 275 -10.99 -2.31 23.64
C ALA A 275 -10.67 -3.20 22.42
N LEU A 276 -11.53 -3.14 21.40
CA LEU A 276 -11.36 -3.94 20.18
C LEU A 276 -10.12 -3.51 19.40
N ASN A 277 -9.91 -2.20 19.24
CA ASN A 277 -8.74 -1.68 18.54
C ASN A 277 -7.43 -1.97 19.30
N ASN A 278 -7.44 -1.90 20.64
CA ASN A 278 -6.30 -2.28 21.46
C ASN A 278 -5.91 -3.74 21.27
N GLU A 279 -6.88 -4.65 21.28
CA GLU A 279 -6.60 -6.07 21.02
C GLU A 279 -6.14 -6.28 19.57
N ALA A 280 -6.93 -5.85 18.58
CA ALA A 280 -6.66 -6.10 17.17
C ALA A 280 -5.32 -5.52 16.70
N CYS A 281 -4.96 -4.32 17.15
CA CYS A 281 -3.73 -3.66 16.73
C CYS A 281 -2.49 -4.08 17.53
N ASN A 282 -2.62 -4.66 18.73
CA ASN A 282 -1.48 -5.15 19.52
C ASN A 282 -1.30 -6.67 19.44
N SER A 283 -2.30 -7.42 18.96
CA SER A 283 -2.23 -8.86 18.77
C SER A 283 -1.10 -9.29 17.84
N SER A 284 -0.58 -10.50 18.10
CA SER A 284 0.34 -11.24 17.23
C SER A 284 -0.37 -11.78 15.98
N LEU A 285 -1.65 -12.14 16.09
CA LEU A 285 -2.49 -12.57 14.97
C LEU A 285 -3.45 -11.44 14.57
N ARG A 286 -3.04 -10.64 13.59
CA ARG A 286 -3.78 -9.44 13.15
C ARG A 286 -4.75 -9.68 12.00
N PHE A 287 -4.51 -10.72 11.22
CA PHE A 287 -5.34 -11.11 10.09
C PHE A 287 -5.18 -12.61 9.84
N VAL A 288 -6.13 -13.15 9.09
CA VAL A 288 -6.21 -14.55 8.68
C VAL A 288 -6.53 -14.58 7.19
N SER A 289 -6.01 -15.57 6.46
CA SER A 289 -6.32 -15.76 5.04
C SER A 289 -6.12 -17.21 4.62
N LEU A 290 -6.92 -17.66 3.65
CA LEU A 290 -6.77 -18.94 2.97
C LEU A 290 -5.70 -18.90 1.88
N THR A 291 -5.35 -17.69 1.43
CA THR A 291 -4.34 -17.47 0.39
C THR A 291 -2.97 -17.91 0.87
N PRO A 292 -2.20 -18.65 0.04
CA PRO A 292 -0.81 -19.02 0.34
C PRO A 292 0.07 -17.85 0.80
N LYS A 293 0.97 -18.12 1.76
CA LYS A 293 1.83 -17.10 2.38
C LYS A 293 3.16 -16.92 1.65
N THR A 294 3.60 -17.94 0.92
CA THR A 294 4.86 -17.92 0.16
C THR A 294 4.62 -18.07 -1.34
N GLN A 295 5.57 -17.62 -2.15
CA GLN A 295 5.51 -17.79 -3.60
C GLN A 295 5.50 -19.28 -3.99
N GLU A 296 6.23 -20.13 -3.27
CA GLU A 296 6.26 -21.58 -3.50
C GLU A 296 4.91 -22.23 -3.24
N GLU A 297 4.28 -21.92 -2.10
CA GLU A 297 2.92 -22.39 -1.79
C GLU A 297 1.89 -21.88 -2.81
N TYR A 298 2.07 -20.65 -3.31
CA TYR A 298 1.20 -20.06 -4.32
C TYR A 298 1.31 -20.79 -5.67
N MET A 299 2.53 -21.11 -6.09
CA MET A 299 2.77 -21.92 -7.29
C MET A 299 2.24 -23.35 -7.13
N GLN A 300 2.39 -23.93 -5.94
CA GLN A 300 1.85 -25.25 -5.63
C GLN A 300 0.32 -25.26 -5.69
N MET A 301 -0.34 -24.27 -5.10
CA MET A 301 -1.80 -24.10 -5.19
C MET A 301 -2.26 -24.07 -6.64
N PHE A 302 -1.60 -23.30 -7.51
CA PHE A 302 -1.97 -23.27 -8.94
C PHE A 302 -1.73 -24.61 -9.63
N SER A 303 -0.66 -25.31 -9.30
CA SER A 303 -0.45 -26.66 -9.79
C SER A 303 -1.62 -27.56 -9.40
N ASP A 304 -2.02 -27.54 -8.13
CA ASP A 304 -3.07 -28.39 -7.57
C ASP A 304 -4.43 -28.13 -8.26
N ILE A 305 -4.83 -26.86 -8.40
CA ILE A 305 -6.16 -26.52 -8.94
C ILE A 305 -6.24 -26.54 -10.47
N SER A 306 -5.10 -26.66 -11.18
CA SER A 306 -5.02 -26.50 -12.65
C SER A 306 -5.85 -27.51 -13.45
N SER A 307 -6.20 -28.65 -12.86
CA SER A 307 -6.97 -29.71 -13.49
C SER A 307 -8.21 -30.12 -12.70
N MET A 308 -8.57 -29.38 -11.65
CA MET A 308 -9.71 -29.70 -10.80
C MET A 308 -11.04 -29.39 -11.48
N ASN A 309 -12.03 -30.27 -11.29
CA ASN A 309 -13.42 -29.91 -11.54
C ASN A 309 -14.00 -29.08 -10.37
N ALA A 310 -15.26 -28.67 -10.49
CA ALA A 310 -15.90 -27.79 -9.50
C ALA A 310 -15.98 -28.42 -8.09
N ASP A 311 -16.32 -29.70 -7.98
CA ASP A 311 -16.43 -30.37 -6.68
C ASP A 311 -15.07 -30.52 -6.00
N GLN A 312 -14.04 -30.88 -6.78
CA GLN A 312 -12.66 -30.98 -6.30
C GLN A 312 -12.13 -29.63 -5.83
N PHE A 313 -12.38 -28.56 -6.60
CA PHE A 313 -11.99 -27.20 -6.25
C PHE A 313 -12.66 -26.74 -4.95
N LYS A 314 -13.96 -27.01 -4.80
CA LYS A 314 -14.70 -26.69 -3.57
C LYS A 314 -14.16 -27.46 -2.37
N ALA A 315 -13.93 -28.76 -2.51
CA ALA A 315 -13.35 -29.58 -1.46
C ALA A 315 -11.95 -29.10 -1.03
N TYR A 316 -11.12 -28.70 -2.00
CA TYR A 316 -9.79 -28.15 -1.75
C TYR A 316 -9.82 -26.90 -0.85
N TRP A 317 -10.68 -25.93 -1.17
CA TRP A 317 -10.80 -24.71 -0.37
C TRP A 317 -11.49 -24.93 0.97
N MET A 318 -12.46 -25.84 1.04
CA MET A 318 -13.09 -26.23 2.31
C MET A 318 -12.08 -26.89 3.27
N ASP A 319 -11.21 -27.77 2.78
CA ASP A 319 -10.14 -28.37 3.58
C ASP A 319 -9.16 -27.31 4.12
N ARG A 320 -8.73 -26.37 3.27
CA ARG A 320 -7.89 -25.23 3.70
C ARG A 320 -8.60 -24.38 4.76
N TYR A 321 -9.88 -24.09 4.58
CA TYR A 321 -10.67 -23.34 5.55
C TYR A 321 -10.74 -24.05 6.91
N GLN A 322 -10.97 -25.36 6.94
CA GLN A 322 -10.98 -26.10 8.21
C GLN A 322 -9.62 -26.08 8.91
N LYS A 323 -8.52 -26.18 8.15
CA LYS A 323 -7.15 -26.07 8.69
C LYS A 323 -6.86 -24.70 9.29
N GLU A 324 -7.14 -23.62 8.55
CA GLU A 324 -6.91 -22.25 9.04
C GLU A 324 -7.85 -21.89 10.19
N LYS A 325 -9.10 -22.38 10.17
CA LYS A 325 -10.03 -22.22 11.29
C LYS A 325 -9.51 -22.94 12.54
N ALA A 326 -9.03 -24.18 12.43
CA ALA A 326 -8.45 -24.91 13.56
C ALA A 326 -7.19 -24.21 14.10
N ALA A 327 -6.37 -23.64 13.22
CA ALA A 327 -5.22 -22.83 13.61
C ALA A 327 -5.67 -21.58 14.39
N LEU A 328 -6.65 -20.82 13.89
CA LEU A 328 -7.25 -19.68 14.59
C LEU A 328 -7.85 -20.09 15.94
N ASP A 329 -8.55 -21.21 16.01
CA ASP A 329 -9.18 -21.70 17.24
C ASP A 329 -8.12 -22.10 18.31
N SER A 330 -6.89 -22.42 17.91
CA SER A 330 -5.78 -22.71 18.83
C SER A 330 -5.23 -21.48 19.56
N HIS A 331 -5.53 -20.27 19.08
CA HIS A 331 -5.12 -19.01 19.72
C HIS A 331 -6.04 -18.67 20.89
N THR A 332 -5.85 -19.32 22.05
CA THR A 332 -6.69 -19.15 23.24
C THR A 332 -6.56 -17.79 23.92
N GLU A 333 -5.55 -17.00 23.56
CA GLU A 333 -5.29 -15.67 24.09
C GLU A 333 -6.22 -14.58 23.53
N LEU A 334 -6.88 -14.84 22.41
CA LEU A 334 -7.80 -13.90 21.77
C LEU A 334 -9.16 -13.92 22.47
N SER A 335 -9.75 -12.74 22.64
CA SER A 335 -11.13 -12.59 23.09
C SER A 335 -12.10 -13.24 22.10
N ASP A 336 -13.27 -13.63 22.60
CA ASP A 336 -14.33 -14.19 21.76
C ASP A 336 -14.80 -13.21 20.69
N ALA A 337 -14.84 -11.91 21.03
CA ALA A 337 -15.20 -10.85 20.10
C ALA A 337 -14.21 -10.77 18.94
N TYR A 338 -12.90 -10.69 19.19
CA TYR A 338 -11.93 -10.58 18.11
C TYR A 338 -11.78 -11.87 17.32
N ARG A 339 -11.84 -13.03 17.98
CA ARG A 339 -11.89 -14.35 17.33
C ARG A 339 -13.08 -14.45 16.36
N THR A 340 -14.25 -13.97 16.76
CA THR A 340 -15.45 -13.95 15.89
C THR A 340 -15.20 -13.14 14.61
N LEU A 341 -14.55 -11.97 14.71
CA LEU A 341 -14.21 -11.15 13.54
C LEU A 341 -13.22 -11.84 12.59
N LEU A 342 -12.21 -12.53 13.15
CA LEU A 342 -11.26 -13.32 12.35
C LEU A 342 -11.94 -14.53 11.68
N GLN A 343 -12.83 -15.24 12.38
CA GLN A 343 -13.61 -16.33 11.80
C GLN A 343 -14.53 -15.83 10.66
N ASN A 344 -15.15 -14.66 10.85
CA ASN A 344 -15.93 -13.98 9.82
C ASN A 344 -15.09 -13.63 8.59
N SER A 345 -13.85 -13.15 8.81
CA SER A 345 -12.90 -12.88 7.73
C SER A 345 -12.54 -14.16 6.96
N LEU A 346 -12.35 -15.30 7.64
CA LEU A 346 -12.11 -16.60 6.98
C LEU A 346 -13.30 -17.09 6.16
N LYS A 347 -14.54 -16.94 6.67
CA LYS A 347 -15.75 -17.29 5.92
C LYS A 347 -15.89 -16.46 4.66
N LYS A 348 -15.60 -15.16 4.77
CA LYS A 348 -15.61 -14.21 3.66
C LYS A 348 -14.54 -14.57 2.61
N ASP A 349 -13.30 -14.83 3.03
CA ASP A 349 -12.22 -15.28 2.13
C ASP A 349 -12.61 -16.60 1.43
N LEU A 350 -13.15 -17.59 2.16
CA LEU A 350 -13.65 -18.83 1.55
C LEU A 350 -14.70 -18.58 0.47
N ALA A 351 -15.69 -17.72 0.74
CA ALA A 351 -16.71 -17.38 -0.24
C ALA A 351 -16.10 -16.73 -1.50
N GLU A 352 -15.14 -15.82 -1.35
CA GLU A 352 -14.43 -15.19 -2.47
C GLU A 352 -13.64 -16.22 -3.29
N GLN A 353 -12.93 -17.16 -2.64
CA GLN A 353 -12.23 -18.24 -3.34
C GLN A 353 -13.21 -19.12 -4.13
N LEU A 354 -14.32 -19.52 -3.52
CA LEU A 354 -15.30 -20.38 -4.17
C LEU A 354 -16.02 -19.68 -5.33
N LEU A 355 -16.34 -18.38 -5.20
CA LEU A 355 -16.95 -17.57 -6.26
C LEU A 355 -15.97 -17.31 -7.42
N GLY A 356 -14.66 -17.24 -7.15
CA GLY A 356 -13.61 -17.02 -8.15
C GLY A 356 -13.22 -18.22 -9.01
N ILE A 357 -13.89 -19.37 -8.85
CA ILE A 357 -13.54 -20.66 -9.47
C ILE A 357 -13.19 -20.57 -10.96
N THR A 358 -14.05 -19.96 -11.78
CA THR A 358 -13.87 -19.91 -13.24
C THR A 358 -12.57 -19.19 -13.61
N GLY A 359 -12.32 -18.03 -12.99
CA GLY A 359 -11.12 -17.23 -13.26
C GLY A 359 -9.85 -17.90 -12.72
N MET A 360 -9.92 -18.47 -11.51
CA MET A 360 -8.75 -19.08 -10.87
C MET A 360 -8.32 -20.39 -11.52
N THR A 361 -9.26 -21.28 -11.84
CA THR A 361 -8.94 -22.54 -12.53
C THR A 361 -8.44 -22.29 -13.94
N GLU A 362 -9.01 -21.31 -14.67
CA GLU A 362 -8.49 -20.91 -15.98
C GLU A 362 -7.06 -20.36 -15.87
N TYR A 363 -6.81 -19.45 -14.92
CA TYR A 363 -5.48 -18.88 -14.72
C TYR A 363 -4.44 -19.94 -14.33
N ALA A 364 -4.82 -20.86 -13.45
CA ALA A 364 -3.99 -21.99 -13.05
C ALA A 364 -3.68 -22.93 -14.23
N TYR A 365 -4.70 -23.27 -15.03
CA TYR A 365 -4.53 -24.08 -16.24
C TYR A 365 -3.58 -23.41 -17.23
N ARG A 366 -3.74 -22.10 -17.48
CA ARG A 366 -2.84 -21.32 -18.35
C ARG A 366 -1.40 -21.39 -17.85
N THR A 367 -1.21 -21.16 -16.55
CA THR A 367 0.11 -21.14 -15.92
C THR A 367 0.80 -22.49 -16.02
N ALA A 368 0.09 -23.58 -15.69
CA ALA A 368 0.62 -24.94 -15.77
C ALA A 368 1.01 -25.36 -17.19
N ASN A 369 0.34 -24.81 -18.21
CA ASN A 369 0.55 -25.16 -19.62
C ASN A 369 1.29 -24.08 -20.43
N GLN A 370 1.78 -23.01 -19.78
CA GLN A 370 2.48 -21.88 -20.42
C GLN A 370 1.67 -21.23 -21.56
N ILE A 371 0.35 -21.13 -21.38
CA ILE A 371 -0.57 -20.56 -22.38
C ILE A 371 -0.67 -19.04 -22.16
N PRO A 372 -0.38 -18.21 -23.19
CA PRO A 372 -0.55 -16.76 -23.10
C PRO A 372 -1.99 -16.34 -22.76
N ARG A 373 -2.16 -15.20 -22.07
CA ARG A 373 -3.46 -14.73 -21.56
C ARG A 373 -4.50 -14.48 -22.67
N ASP A 374 -4.05 -14.03 -23.82
CA ASP A 374 -4.85 -13.70 -25.02
C ASP A 374 -5.20 -14.92 -25.88
N SER A 375 -4.58 -16.07 -25.62
CA SER A 375 -4.86 -17.30 -26.35
C SER A 375 -6.23 -17.89 -25.96
N VAL A 376 -6.93 -18.45 -26.95
CA VAL A 376 -8.19 -19.17 -26.75
C VAL A 376 -7.91 -20.49 -26.03
N ILE A 377 -8.70 -20.80 -25.01
CA ILE A 377 -8.65 -22.07 -24.28
C ILE A 377 -9.77 -22.99 -24.77
N PRO A 378 -9.50 -24.29 -24.95
CA PRO A 378 -10.54 -25.28 -25.26
C PRO A 378 -11.69 -25.28 -24.24
N LYS A 379 -12.93 -25.37 -24.72
CA LYS A 379 -14.13 -25.28 -23.86
C LYS A 379 -14.16 -26.33 -22.76
N ASP A 380 -13.65 -27.54 -23.02
CA ASP A 380 -13.57 -28.65 -22.06
C ASP A 380 -12.57 -28.41 -20.91
N LYS A 381 -11.76 -27.36 -21.00
CA LYS A 381 -10.79 -26.95 -19.96
C LYS A 381 -11.30 -25.82 -19.08
N LYS A 382 -12.46 -25.23 -19.40
CA LYS A 382 -13.08 -24.17 -18.61
C LYS A 382 -13.97 -24.78 -17.54
N VAL A 383 -13.75 -24.40 -16.29
CA VAL A 383 -14.61 -24.82 -15.18
C VAL A 383 -15.69 -23.76 -14.98
N ILE A 384 -16.90 -24.04 -15.46
CA ILE A 384 -18.05 -23.13 -15.34
C ILE A 384 -19.17 -23.89 -14.60
N PRO A 385 -19.25 -23.76 -13.26
CA PRO A 385 -20.26 -24.49 -12.50
C PRO A 385 -21.66 -23.89 -12.71
N GLY A 386 -22.68 -24.74 -12.66
CA GLY A 386 -24.07 -24.30 -12.57
C GLY A 386 -24.45 -23.88 -11.14
N ILE A 387 -25.68 -23.37 -10.97
CA ILE A 387 -26.18 -22.82 -9.70
C ILE A 387 -26.03 -23.75 -8.48
N GLY A 388 -26.12 -25.08 -8.67
CA GLY A 388 -26.00 -26.06 -7.58
C GLY A 388 -24.65 -26.06 -6.85
N TYR A 389 -23.58 -25.62 -7.50
CA TYR A 389 -22.26 -25.47 -6.87
C TYR A 389 -22.26 -24.42 -5.74
N TYR A 390 -23.10 -23.40 -5.87
CA TYR A 390 -23.13 -22.21 -5.00
C TYR A 390 -23.98 -22.39 -3.73
N ASP A 391 -24.36 -23.62 -3.38
CA ASP A 391 -25.11 -23.97 -2.16
C ASP A 391 -24.43 -23.54 -0.83
N PHE A 392 -23.17 -23.09 -0.89
CA PHE A 392 -22.41 -22.55 0.23
C PHE A 392 -22.80 -21.10 0.57
N LEU A 393 -23.43 -20.37 -0.36
CA LEU A 393 -23.75 -18.96 -0.18
C LEU A 393 -24.65 -18.68 1.04
N PRO A 394 -25.73 -19.45 1.31
CA PRO A 394 -26.55 -19.25 2.50
C PRO A 394 -25.80 -19.38 3.84
N GLU A 395 -24.76 -20.21 3.89
CA GLU A 395 -23.94 -20.41 5.10
C GLU A 395 -22.86 -19.34 5.24
N LEU A 396 -22.19 -19.00 4.14
CA LEU A 396 -20.99 -18.16 4.16
C LEU A 396 -21.30 -16.67 3.93
N VAL A 397 -22.47 -16.34 3.40
CA VAL A 397 -22.76 -15.02 2.86
C VAL A 397 -24.11 -14.49 3.38
N CYS A 398 -24.02 -13.29 3.97
CA CYS A 398 -25.05 -12.24 4.07
C CYS A 398 -26.50 -12.60 4.48
N ASN A 399 -26.70 -12.49 5.79
CA ASN A 399 -27.72 -11.66 6.46
C ASN A 399 -27.24 -11.29 7.88
N ASP A 400 -26.12 -11.89 8.32
CA ASP A 400 -25.38 -11.50 9.51
C ASP A 400 -24.67 -10.15 9.32
N THR A 401 -25.07 -9.14 10.09
CA THR A 401 -24.46 -7.80 10.03
C THR A 401 -23.09 -7.74 10.67
N TYR A 402 -22.66 -8.72 11.48
CA TYR A 402 -21.31 -8.74 12.05
C TYR A 402 -20.20 -8.94 11.01
N LEU A 403 -20.53 -9.45 9.81
CA LEU A 403 -19.60 -9.50 8.68
C LEU A 403 -19.16 -8.10 8.21
N LEU A 404 -19.95 -7.05 8.50
CA LEU A 404 -19.66 -5.67 8.11
C LEU A 404 -18.48 -5.03 8.89
N TYR A 405 -18.04 -5.65 9.99
CA TYR A 405 -16.80 -5.24 10.65
C TYR A 405 -15.60 -5.31 9.70
N ASP A 406 -15.57 -6.29 8.79
CA ASP A 406 -14.61 -6.34 7.71
C ASP A 406 -15.03 -5.38 6.58
N GLY A 407 -14.39 -4.22 6.49
CA GLY A 407 -14.67 -3.25 5.43
C GLY A 407 -14.51 -3.84 4.03
N SER A 408 -13.67 -4.87 3.86
CA SER A 408 -13.46 -5.53 2.57
C SER A 408 -14.67 -6.39 2.12
N PHE A 409 -15.72 -6.53 2.93
CA PHE A 409 -16.95 -7.23 2.57
C PHE A 409 -17.60 -6.72 1.27
N THR A 410 -17.32 -5.47 0.86
CA THR A 410 -17.77 -4.93 -0.43
C THR A 410 -17.29 -5.75 -1.64
N TYR A 411 -16.12 -6.38 -1.55
CA TYR A 411 -15.58 -7.20 -2.63
C TYR A 411 -16.37 -8.49 -2.78
N LEU A 412 -16.81 -9.11 -1.69
CA LEU A 412 -17.68 -10.27 -1.73
C LEU A 412 -19.01 -9.97 -2.46
N ILE A 413 -19.59 -8.80 -2.21
CA ILE A 413 -20.78 -8.33 -2.97
C ILE A 413 -20.46 -8.24 -4.47
N SER A 414 -19.29 -7.72 -4.82
CA SER A 414 -18.83 -7.66 -6.22
C SER A 414 -18.69 -9.07 -6.81
N TYR A 415 -18.05 -10.01 -6.10
CA TYR A 415 -17.92 -11.40 -6.55
C TYR A 415 -19.28 -12.05 -6.82
N ILE A 416 -20.29 -11.80 -5.99
CA ILE A 416 -21.66 -12.30 -6.19
C ILE A 416 -22.30 -11.69 -7.44
N GLN A 417 -22.12 -10.38 -7.67
CA GLN A 417 -22.62 -9.71 -8.88
C GLN A 417 -22.00 -10.28 -10.16
N TYR A 418 -20.72 -10.64 -10.13
CA TYR A 418 -20.01 -11.23 -11.28
C TYR A 418 -20.12 -12.75 -11.38
N ALA A 419 -20.70 -13.42 -10.38
CA ALA A 419 -20.87 -14.86 -10.40
C ALA A 419 -21.66 -15.31 -11.62
N ASN A 420 -21.32 -16.48 -12.17
CA ASN A 420 -22.05 -17.05 -13.29
C ASN A 420 -22.87 -18.25 -12.80
N PHE A 421 -24.16 -18.04 -12.53
CA PHE A 421 -25.06 -19.10 -12.06
C PHE A 421 -25.61 -19.98 -13.19
N THR A 422 -25.42 -19.60 -14.45
CA THR A 422 -26.01 -20.29 -15.61
C THR A 422 -25.35 -21.64 -15.92
N GLY A 423 -24.07 -21.81 -15.56
CA GLY A 423 -23.25 -22.95 -16.00
C GLY A 423 -22.82 -22.88 -17.47
N GLU A 424 -23.14 -21.79 -18.18
CA GLU A 424 -22.80 -21.60 -19.59
C GLU A 424 -21.73 -20.52 -19.78
N GLU A 425 -20.99 -20.59 -20.88
CA GLU A 425 -19.97 -19.60 -21.20
C GLU A 425 -20.60 -18.24 -21.55
N ARG A 426 -20.14 -17.18 -20.91
CA ARG A 426 -20.60 -15.82 -21.19
C ARG A 426 -19.93 -15.30 -22.46
N THR A 427 -20.74 -14.91 -23.43
CA THR A 427 -20.28 -14.27 -24.67
C THR A 427 -20.07 -12.77 -24.51
N ASP A 428 -20.81 -12.14 -23.61
CA ASP A 428 -20.70 -10.73 -23.25
C ASP A 428 -19.89 -10.58 -21.95
N LYS A 429 -18.64 -10.13 -22.11
CA LYS A 429 -17.71 -9.93 -20.98
C LYS A 429 -17.92 -8.57 -20.29
N ASP A 430 -18.60 -7.64 -20.94
CA ASP A 430 -18.65 -6.23 -20.52
C ASP A 430 -19.90 -5.91 -19.70
N ASN A 431 -20.99 -6.67 -19.88
CA ASN A 431 -22.18 -6.54 -19.05
C ASN A 431 -22.10 -7.41 -17.79
N ILE A 432 -22.52 -6.86 -16.64
CA ILE A 432 -22.72 -7.62 -15.40
C ILE A 432 -24.12 -8.24 -15.45
N PRO A 433 -24.29 -9.56 -15.30
CA PRO A 433 -25.60 -10.18 -15.35
C PRO A 433 -26.39 -9.82 -14.10
N ASP A 434 -27.70 -9.56 -14.26
CA ASP A 434 -28.58 -9.44 -13.09
C ASP A 434 -28.97 -10.84 -12.61
N ASN A 435 -28.22 -11.32 -11.61
CA ASN A 435 -28.41 -12.63 -11.01
C ASN A 435 -29.34 -12.63 -9.77
N THR A 436 -30.08 -11.54 -9.52
CA THR A 436 -30.80 -11.40 -8.24
C THR A 436 -31.89 -12.45 -8.05
N ALA A 437 -32.56 -12.87 -9.12
CA ALA A 437 -33.61 -13.88 -9.03
C ALA A 437 -33.06 -15.27 -8.69
N GLU A 438 -31.95 -15.67 -9.31
CA GLU A 438 -31.23 -16.91 -9.06
C GLU A 438 -30.69 -16.93 -7.63
N LEU A 439 -30.07 -15.81 -7.21
CA LEU A 439 -29.57 -15.65 -5.85
C LEU A 439 -30.70 -15.72 -4.82
N ALA A 440 -31.85 -15.09 -5.07
CA ALA A 440 -32.99 -15.16 -4.16
C ALA A 440 -33.52 -16.58 -3.98
N LYS A 441 -33.56 -17.38 -5.06
CA LYS A 441 -33.94 -18.81 -4.99
C LYS A 441 -32.93 -19.60 -4.17
N LEU A 442 -31.65 -19.36 -4.38
CA LEU A 442 -30.56 -20.04 -3.67
C LEU A 442 -30.52 -19.70 -2.17
N MET A 443 -30.72 -18.42 -1.84
CA MET A 443 -30.74 -17.91 -0.48
C MET A 443 -32.06 -18.21 0.26
N GLY A 444 -33.12 -18.59 -0.46
CA GLY A 444 -34.47 -18.79 0.09
C GLY A 444 -35.17 -17.48 0.51
N THR A 445 -34.60 -16.33 0.16
CA THR A 445 -35.11 -14.99 0.48
C THR A 445 -34.56 -13.99 -0.54
N ASP A 446 -35.32 -12.94 -0.84
CA ASP A 446 -34.90 -11.75 -1.59
C ASP A 446 -34.75 -10.53 -0.68
N LYS A 447 -34.77 -10.73 0.64
CA LYS A 447 -34.74 -9.69 1.68
C LYS A 447 -33.50 -9.76 2.55
N GLY A 448 -33.19 -8.61 3.14
CA GLY A 448 -32.16 -8.42 4.14
C GLY A 448 -30.92 -7.73 3.59
N THR A 449 -29.93 -7.55 4.45
CA THR A 449 -28.76 -6.68 4.21
C THR A 449 -28.04 -6.97 2.90
N LEU A 450 -27.97 -8.24 2.46
CA LEU A 450 -27.39 -8.57 1.15
C LEU A 450 -28.09 -7.83 0.01
N PHE A 451 -29.40 -8.03 -0.09
CA PHE A 451 -30.20 -7.62 -1.22
C PHE A 451 -30.35 -6.10 -1.24
N ASP A 452 -30.43 -5.50 -0.05
CA ASP A 452 -30.40 -4.05 0.13
C ASP A 452 -29.09 -3.46 -0.42
N LEU A 453 -27.93 -4.07 -0.11
CA LEU A 453 -26.63 -3.63 -0.60
C LEU A 453 -26.42 -3.91 -2.10
N LEU A 454 -26.90 -5.04 -2.61
CA LEU A 454 -26.89 -5.33 -4.06
C LEU A 454 -27.70 -4.27 -4.83
N ALA A 455 -28.89 -3.92 -4.33
CA ALA A 455 -29.72 -2.88 -4.91
C ALA A 455 -29.05 -1.50 -4.82
N ALA A 456 -28.46 -1.15 -3.67
CA ALA A 456 -27.73 0.10 -3.47
C ALA A 456 -26.55 0.23 -4.45
N GLN A 457 -25.72 -0.81 -4.59
CA GLN A 457 -24.57 -0.76 -5.50
C GLN A 457 -24.98 -0.61 -6.97
N ARG A 458 -26.08 -1.24 -7.40
CA ARG A 458 -26.62 -1.03 -8.75
C ARG A 458 -27.08 0.39 -8.97
N LEU A 459 -27.81 0.94 -7.98
CA LEU A 459 -28.28 2.32 -8.01
C LEU A 459 -27.12 3.33 -8.03
N SER A 460 -25.98 2.98 -7.42
CA SER A 460 -24.78 3.83 -7.36
C SER A 460 -24.01 3.97 -8.67
N LYS A 461 -24.29 3.14 -9.69
CA LYS A 461 -23.49 3.11 -10.93
C LYS A 461 -23.30 4.50 -11.58
N PRO A 462 -24.33 5.36 -11.71
CA PRO A 462 -24.15 6.70 -12.26
C PRO A 462 -23.14 7.55 -11.45
N ILE A 463 -23.17 7.47 -10.11
CA ILE A 463 -22.25 8.22 -9.23
C ILE A 463 -20.79 7.85 -9.52
N LYS A 464 -20.50 6.55 -9.73
CA LYS A 464 -19.13 6.09 -10.07
C LYS A 464 -18.61 6.68 -11.38
N GLU A 465 -19.52 6.94 -12.30
CA GLU A 465 -19.23 7.54 -13.60
C GLU A 465 -19.40 9.06 -13.58
N PHE A 466 -19.51 9.67 -12.39
CA PHE A 466 -19.73 11.11 -12.19
C PHE A 466 -21.00 11.65 -12.89
N HIS A 467 -22.03 10.82 -13.00
CA HIS A 467 -23.36 11.23 -13.41
C HIS A 467 -24.23 11.38 -12.16
N PRO A 468 -24.74 12.59 -11.85
CA PRO A 468 -25.66 12.80 -10.76
C PRO A 468 -26.90 11.89 -10.86
N LEU A 469 -27.35 11.34 -9.74
CA LEU A 469 -28.61 10.59 -9.68
C LEU A 469 -29.81 11.52 -9.88
N SER A 470 -30.84 11.02 -10.57
CA SER A 470 -32.15 11.67 -10.68
C SER A 470 -32.92 11.60 -9.37
N ASP A 471 -33.96 12.44 -9.23
CA ASP A 471 -34.81 12.45 -8.04
C ASP A 471 -35.54 11.11 -7.87
N GLU A 472 -35.93 10.44 -8.96
CA GLU A 472 -36.52 9.10 -8.91
C GLU A 472 -35.52 8.06 -8.40
N GLN A 473 -34.26 8.13 -8.82
CA GLN A 473 -33.20 7.24 -8.33
C GLN A 473 -32.94 7.47 -6.84
N ILE A 474 -32.89 8.73 -6.38
CA ILE A 474 -32.80 9.05 -4.95
C ILE A 474 -34.02 8.52 -4.19
N ALA A 475 -35.23 8.65 -4.73
CA ALA A 475 -36.44 8.09 -4.13
C ALA A 475 -36.41 6.55 -4.07
N GLN A 476 -35.80 5.88 -5.05
CA GLN A 476 -35.59 4.42 -5.03
C GLN A 476 -34.66 4.00 -3.89
N ALA A 477 -33.60 4.76 -3.62
CA ALA A 477 -32.75 4.50 -2.44
C ALA A 477 -33.56 4.53 -1.14
N GLY A 478 -34.50 5.49 -1.00
CA GLY A 478 -35.36 5.60 0.18
C GLY A 478 -36.30 4.41 0.39
N LYS A 479 -36.66 3.70 -0.69
CA LYS A 479 -37.43 2.45 -0.60
C LYS A 479 -36.60 1.28 -0.07
N ILE A 480 -35.28 1.31 -0.26
CA ILE A 480 -34.35 0.33 0.31
C ILE A 480 -34.11 0.68 1.78
N SER A 481 -33.67 1.92 2.05
CA SER A 481 -33.43 2.43 3.38
C SER A 481 -33.42 3.96 3.39
N PRO A 482 -34.09 4.63 4.35
CA PRO A 482 -33.95 6.08 4.53
C PRO A 482 -32.50 6.52 4.72
N VAL A 483 -31.68 5.70 5.41
CA VAL A 483 -30.26 5.98 5.63
C VAL A 483 -29.50 5.98 4.30
N PHE A 484 -29.83 5.05 3.39
CA PHE A 484 -29.21 5.01 2.06
C PHE A 484 -29.62 6.21 1.22
N GLN A 485 -30.88 6.64 1.29
CA GLN A 485 -31.33 7.84 0.60
C GLN A 485 -30.50 9.06 1.00
N GLU A 486 -30.34 9.29 2.31
CA GLU A 486 -29.50 10.37 2.83
C GLU A 486 -28.05 10.26 2.35
N ALA A 487 -27.47 9.05 2.41
CA ALA A 487 -26.11 8.79 1.93
C ALA A 487 -25.97 9.12 0.44
N PHE A 488 -26.92 8.68 -0.39
CA PHE A 488 -26.93 8.96 -1.82
C PHE A 488 -27.15 10.43 -2.13
N VAL A 489 -27.95 11.17 -1.34
CA VAL A 489 -28.06 12.63 -1.46
C VAL A 489 -26.72 13.30 -1.21
N LEU A 490 -25.99 12.92 -0.16
CA LEU A 490 -24.67 13.46 0.14
C LEU A 490 -23.66 13.16 -0.98
N MET A 491 -23.61 11.91 -1.45
CA MET A 491 -22.75 11.51 -2.58
C MET A 491 -23.12 12.26 -3.87
N ASN A 492 -24.42 12.38 -4.18
CA ASN A 492 -24.90 13.07 -5.36
C ASN A 492 -24.54 14.56 -5.34
N ASN A 493 -24.66 15.21 -4.18
CA ASN A 493 -24.24 16.60 -3.99
C ASN A 493 -22.73 16.75 -4.16
N LYS A 494 -21.92 15.82 -3.65
CA LYS A 494 -20.47 15.80 -3.85
C LYS A 494 -20.12 15.68 -5.34
N VAL A 495 -20.77 14.77 -6.08
CA VAL A 495 -20.58 14.65 -7.54
C VAL A 495 -20.91 15.96 -8.25
N LYS A 496 -22.07 16.57 -7.96
CA LYS A 496 -22.48 17.87 -8.53
C LYS A 496 -21.45 18.97 -8.22
N GLN A 497 -20.95 19.04 -6.99
CA GLN A 497 -19.91 19.98 -6.58
C GLN A 497 -18.60 19.75 -7.34
N THR A 498 -18.13 18.51 -7.43
CA THR A 498 -16.90 18.17 -8.17
C THR A 498 -17.00 18.55 -9.64
N ILE A 499 -18.15 18.29 -10.28
CA ILE A 499 -18.39 18.72 -11.67
C ILE A 499 -18.28 20.24 -11.80
N GLU A 500 -18.87 21.00 -10.87
CA GLU A 500 -18.84 22.46 -10.90
C GLU A 500 -17.46 23.04 -10.59
N GLU A 501 -16.69 22.42 -9.71
CA GLU A 501 -15.29 22.78 -9.44
C GLU A 501 -14.40 22.48 -10.65
N ASN A 502 -14.62 21.35 -11.32
CA ASN A 502 -13.87 20.96 -12.51
C ASN A 502 -14.09 21.88 -13.70
N LYS A 503 -15.29 22.46 -13.87
CA LYS A 503 -15.56 23.51 -14.87
C LYS A 503 -14.68 24.75 -14.71
N LYS A 504 -14.18 25.02 -13.49
CA LYS A 504 -13.33 26.18 -13.18
C LYS A 504 -11.85 25.92 -13.48
N LYS A 505 -11.45 24.66 -13.67
CA LYS A 505 -10.07 24.29 -13.94
C LYS A 505 -9.74 24.52 -15.41
N SER A 506 -8.49 24.89 -15.68
CA SER A 506 -7.97 25.15 -17.03
C SER A 506 -6.61 24.46 -17.25
N GLY A 507 -6.01 24.63 -18.43
CA GLY A 507 -4.70 24.05 -18.75
C GLY A 507 -4.76 22.58 -19.20
N TYR A 508 -5.93 22.11 -19.59
CA TYR A 508 -6.13 20.85 -20.30
C TYR A 508 -6.89 21.12 -21.60
N THR A 509 -6.58 20.34 -22.65
CA THR A 509 -7.27 20.40 -23.94
C THR A 509 -7.78 19.01 -24.28
N VAL A 510 -9.05 18.89 -24.65
CA VAL A 510 -9.67 17.63 -25.07
C VAL A 510 -9.82 17.62 -26.57
N ASN A 511 -9.37 16.54 -27.21
CA ASN A 511 -9.61 16.26 -28.63
C ASN A 511 -9.32 17.48 -29.53
N ARG A 512 -8.12 18.08 -29.37
CA ARG A 512 -7.66 19.17 -30.24
C ARG A 512 -7.84 18.80 -31.73
N VAL A 513 -7.60 17.54 -32.04
CA VAL A 513 -8.02 16.89 -33.29
C VAL A 513 -9.29 16.08 -33.02
N ASN A 514 -10.32 16.22 -33.86
CA ASN A 514 -11.48 15.34 -33.78
C ASN A 514 -11.09 13.94 -34.29
N ILE A 515 -11.13 12.94 -33.40
CA ILE A 515 -10.66 11.58 -33.69
C ILE A 515 -11.78 10.63 -34.12
N ALA A 516 -13.05 11.06 -34.11
CA ALA A 516 -14.20 10.17 -34.33
C ALA A 516 -14.15 9.44 -35.67
N ASP A 517 -13.68 10.13 -36.72
CA ASP A 517 -13.68 9.62 -38.10
C ASP A 517 -12.26 9.31 -38.61
N ILE A 518 -11.24 9.33 -37.73
CA ILE A 518 -9.85 9.08 -38.14
C ILE A 518 -9.57 7.57 -38.10
N PRO A 519 -9.13 6.95 -39.21
CA PRO A 519 -8.70 5.56 -39.23
C PRO A 519 -7.60 5.30 -38.19
N ALA A 520 -7.64 4.12 -37.56
CA ALA A 520 -6.72 3.80 -36.46
C ALA A 520 -5.24 3.86 -36.89
N GLU A 521 -4.94 3.50 -38.14
CA GLU A 521 -3.61 3.59 -38.74
C GLU A 521 -3.05 5.02 -38.84
N GLU A 522 -3.92 6.01 -39.01
CA GLU A 522 -3.57 7.42 -39.19
C GLU A 522 -3.64 8.22 -37.89
N LEU A 523 -4.40 7.73 -36.90
CA LEU A 523 -4.71 8.44 -35.67
C LEU A 523 -3.49 9.01 -34.95
N PHE A 524 -2.48 8.17 -34.69
CA PHE A 524 -1.30 8.60 -33.95
C PHE A 524 -0.54 9.73 -34.66
N ASN A 525 -0.47 9.69 -35.99
CA ASN A 525 0.14 10.76 -36.77
C ASN A 525 -0.73 12.03 -36.70
N ALA A 526 -2.05 11.89 -36.84
CA ALA A 526 -2.98 13.01 -36.79
C ALA A 526 -2.91 13.78 -35.46
N ILE A 527 -2.88 13.08 -34.33
CA ILE A 527 -2.86 13.72 -32.99
C ILE A 527 -1.47 14.27 -32.60
N THR A 528 -0.38 13.82 -33.24
CA THR A 528 0.99 14.27 -32.91
C THR A 528 1.55 15.31 -33.88
N THR A 529 1.07 15.35 -35.13
CA THR A 529 1.51 16.32 -36.16
C THR A 529 1.39 17.78 -35.71
N PRO A 530 0.32 18.21 -34.99
CA PRO A 530 0.22 19.58 -34.49
C PRO A 530 1.36 20.04 -33.56
N TYR A 531 2.16 19.10 -33.06
CA TYR A 531 3.26 19.36 -32.13
C TYR A 531 4.65 19.20 -32.75
N ARG A 532 4.77 19.09 -34.08
CA ARG A 532 6.06 19.16 -34.77
C ARG A 532 6.81 20.44 -34.38
N GLY A 533 8.10 20.31 -34.12
CA GLY A 533 8.95 21.35 -33.53
C GLY A 533 9.05 21.28 -32.00
N LYS A 534 8.19 20.51 -31.33
CA LYS A 534 8.19 20.31 -29.87
C LYS A 534 8.52 18.87 -29.50
N VAL A 535 9.05 18.68 -28.30
CA VAL A 535 9.16 17.35 -27.70
C VAL A 535 7.79 16.94 -27.16
N VAL A 536 7.32 15.73 -27.44
CA VAL A 536 6.03 15.22 -26.92
C VAL A 536 6.28 14.07 -25.95
N PHE A 537 5.80 14.22 -24.73
CA PHE A 537 5.74 13.15 -23.73
C PHE A 537 4.35 12.52 -23.76
N VAL A 538 4.25 11.30 -24.28
CA VAL A 538 3.01 10.55 -24.39
C VAL A 538 2.84 9.64 -23.16
N ASP A 539 1.70 9.72 -22.51
CA ASP A 539 1.30 8.94 -21.34
C ASP A 539 0.06 8.11 -21.69
N PHE A 540 0.25 6.79 -21.79
CA PHE A 540 -0.82 5.82 -21.97
C PHE A 540 -1.36 5.44 -20.60
N TRP A 541 -2.60 5.80 -20.30
CA TRP A 541 -3.19 5.67 -18.97
C TRP A 541 -4.64 5.20 -19.01
N ALA A 542 -5.21 4.96 -17.83
CA ALA A 542 -6.63 4.66 -17.66
C ALA A 542 -7.16 5.20 -16.34
N THR A 543 -8.46 5.50 -16.26
CA THR A 543 -9.11 6.06 -15.05
C THR A 543 -9.02 5.12 -13.84
N TRP A 544 -9.03 3.81 -14.07
CA TRP A 544 -8.91 2.77 -13.06
C TRP A 544 -7.46 2.46 -12.65
N CYS A 545 -6.46 3.01 -13.34
CA CYS A 545 -5.06 2.67 -13.13
C CYS A 545 -4.46 3.42 -11.91
N GLY A 546 -4.39 2.73 -10.77
CA GLY A 546 -3.74 3.23 -9.55
C GLY A 546 -2.30 3.73 -9.76
N PRO A 547 -1.39 2.94 -10.37
CA PRO A 547 -0.02 3.37 -10.65
C PRO A 547 0.08 4.60 -11.56
N CYS A 548 -0.84 4.77 -12.52
CA CYS A 548 -0.89 5.94 -13.39
C CYS A 548 -1.16 7.22 -12.58
N LYS A 549 -2.18 7.19 -11.71
CA LYS A 549 -2.52 8.32 -10.83
C LYS A 549 -1.35 8.71 -9.91
N ALA A 550 -0.66 7.72 -9.35
CA ALA A 550 0.52 7.95 -8.50
C ALA A 550 1.67 8.60 -9.29
N ALA A 551 1.95 8.10 -10.49
CA ALA A 551 2.98 8.66 -11.37
C ALA A 551 2.66 10.11 -11.77
N MET A 552 1.40 10.42 -12.08
CA MET A 552 0.97 11.79 -12.38
C MET A 552 1.21 12.73 -11.20
N LYS A 553 0.82 12.34 -9.97
CA LYS A 553 1.10 13.11 -8.73
C LYS A 553 2.60 13.33 -8.51
N GLN A 554 3.42 12.29 -8.73
CA GLN A 554 4.88 12.38 -8.57
C GLN A 554 5.55 13.23 -9.66
N SER A 555 5.01 13.23 -10.89
CA SER A 555 5.54 14.00 -12.02
C SER A 555 5.16 15.48 -11.99
N GLU A 556 4.11 15.87 -11.26
CA GLU A 556 3.57 17.23 -11.26
C GLU A 556 4.60 18.32 -10.91
N PRO A 557 5.46 18.17 -9.88
CA PRO A 557 6.51 19.14 -9.61
C PRO A 557 7.49 19.28 -10.77
N VAL A 558 7.89 18.16 -11.38
CA VAL A 558 8.81 18.13 -12.52
C VAL A 558 8.19 18.80 -13.74
N LYS A 559 6.90 18.59 -14.01
CA LYS A 559 6.20 19.24 -15.13
C LYS A 559 6.20 20.77 -15.01
N LYS A 560 6.16 21.31 -13.77
CA LYS A 560 6.27 22.76 -13.53
C LYS A 560 7.63 23.32 -13.95
N ASP A 561 8.72 22.56 -13.80
CA ASP A 561 10.06 22.96 -14.27
C ASP A 561 10.16 23.06 -15.81
N PHE A 562 9.19 22.49 -16.52
CA PHE A 562 9.08 22.55 -17.98
C PHE A 562 8.04 23.58 -18.46
N ALA A 563 7.43 24.35 -17.57
CA ALA A 563 6.50 25.41 -17.95
C ALA A 563 7.20 26.43 -18.87
N GLY A 564 6.59 26.71 -20.02
CA GLY A 564 7.14 27.64 -21.02
C GLY A 564 8.23 27.06 -21.92
N LYS A 565 8.59 25.78 -21.78
CA LYS A 565 9.49 25.09 -22.71
C LYS A 565 8.70 24.44 -23.86
N GLU A 566 9.39 24.10 -24.95
CA GLU A 566 8.82 23.45 -26.14
C GLU A 566 8.54 21.96 -25.90
N ILE A 567 7.74 21.65 -24.87
CA ILE A 567 7.26 20.31 -24.51
C ILE A 567 5.73 20.26 -24.52
N VAL A 568 5.18 19.15 -25.00
CA VAL A 568 3.77 18.81 -24.90
C VAL A 568 3.60 17.54 -24.09
N PHE A 569 2.71 17.56 -23.10
CA PHE A 569 2.27 16.36 -22.38
C PHE A 569 0.97 15.86 -23.00
N LEU A 570 1.00 14.66 -23.58
CA LEU A 570 -0.10 14.05 -24.33
C LEU A 570 -0.59 12.78 -23.62
N TYR A 571 -1.86 12.75 -23.21
CA TYR A 571 -2.45 11.64 -22.47
C TYR A 571 -3.45 10.90 -23.34
N LEU A 572 -3.26 9.58 -23.44
CA LEU A 572 -4.09 8.69 -24.26
C LEU A 572 -4.79 7.68 -23.36
N ALA A 573 -6.11 7.58 -23.49
CA ALA A 573 -6.95 6.58 -22.80
C ALA A 573 -7.88 5.88 -23.80
N GLY A 574 -8.30 4.64 -23.49
CA GLY A 574 -9.29 3.86 -24.26
C GLY A 574 -10.70 3.94 -23.67
N GLU A 575 -11.67 3.23 -24.25
CA GLU A 575 -13.06 3.32 -23.79
C GLU A 575 -13.34 2.61 -22.47
N ASN A 576 -12.47 1.66 -22.11
CA ASN A 576 -12.37 1.06 -20.78
C ASN A 576 -12.10 2.09 -19.65
N SER A 577 -11.85 3.35 -20.00
CA SER A 577 -12.00 4.50 -19.12
C SER A 577 -13.39 5.13 -19.37
N PRO A 578 -14.39 4.92 -18.49
CA PRO A 578 -15.73 5.46 -18.69
C PRO A 578 -15.70 6.96 -18.91
N LYS A 579 -16.45 7.45 -19.90
CA LYS A 579 -16.37 8.84 -20.38
C LYS A 579 -16.56 9.85 -19.25
N GLY A 580 -17.61 9.71 -18.44
CA GLY A 580 -17.88 10.64 -17.34
C GLY A 580 -16.75 10.67 -16.30
N THR A 581 -16.21 9.51 -15.92
CA THR A 581 -15.03 9.42 -15.05
C THR A 581 -13.81 10.11 -15.66
N TRP A 582 -13.54 9.85 -16.95
CA TRP A 582 -12.42 10.46 -17.66
C TRP A 582 -12.53 11.98 -17.71
N GLU A 583 -13.70 12.51 -18.11
CA GLU A 583 -13.97 13.96 -18.17
C GLU A 583 -13.82 14.65 -16.82
N GLN A 584 -14.08 13.96 -15.71
CA GLN A 584 -13.91 14.51 -14.36
C GLN A 584 -12.50 14.34 -13.78
N MET A 585 -11.63 13.50 -14.38
CA MET A 585 -10.25 13.31 -13.93
C MET A 585 -9.25 14.20 -14.66
N ILE A 586 -9.42 14.39 -15.97
CA ILE A 586 -8.51 15.20 -16.80
C ILE A 586 -8.36 16.68 -16.37
N PRO A 587 -9.31 17.35 -15.67
CA PRO A 587 -9.13 18.73 -15.27
C PRO A 587 -7.94 18.96 -14.32
N ASP A 588 -7.54 17.92 -13.58
CA ASP A 588 -6.35 17.93 -12.71
C ASP A 588 -5.07 17.48 -13.42
N ILE A 589 -5.17 17.06 -14.68
CA ILE A 589 -4.05 16.57 -15.47
C ILE A 589 -3.77 17.57 -16.58
N LYS A 590 -2.74 18.42 -16.42
CA LYS A 590 -2.44 19.46 -17.41
C LYS A 590 -1.82 18.86 -18.67
N GLY A 591 -2.32 19.26 -19.83
CA GLY A 591 -1.86 18.80 -21.14
C GLY A 591 -2.98 18.50 -22.14
N GLU A 592 -2.66 17.70 -23.14
CA GLU A 592 -3.52 17.35 -24.26
C GLU A 592 -4.10 15.94 -24.04
N HIS A 593 -5.39 15.76 -24.23
CA HIS A 593 -6.11 14.56 -23.82
C HIS A 593 -6.95 13.98 -24.95
N TYR A 594 -6.83 12.67 -25.16
CA TYR A 594 -7.64 11.91 -26.11
C TYR A 594 -8.21 10.64 -25.46
N ARG A 595 -9.51 10.41 -25.65
CA ARG A 595 -10.20 9.15 -25.31
C ARG A 595 -10.57 8.45 -26.61
N MET A 596 -9.79 7.44 -26.97
CA MET A 596 -9.86 6.72 -28.24
C MET A 596 -10.92 5.62 -28.19
N THR A 597 -11.46 5.24 -29.35
CA THR A 597 -12.32 4.04 -29.46
C THR A 597 -11.53 2.77 -29.17
N ASP A 598 -12.19 1.66 -28.86
CA ASP A 598 -11.48 0.40 -28.59
C ASP A 598 -10.63 -0.06 -29.77
N ALA A 599 -11.15 0.06 -31.01
CA ALA A 599 -10.39 -0.27 -32.21
C ALA A 599 -9.13 0.60 -32.38
N GLN A 600 -9.23 1.90 -32.09
CA GLN A 600 -8.11 2.84 -32.13
C GLN A 600 -7.08 2.52 -31.03
N TRP A 601 -7.56 2.26 -29.81
CA TRP A 601 -6.74 1.88 -28.66
C TRP A 601 -5.97 0.59 -28.93
N ASP A 602 -6.66 -0.46 -29.37
CA ASP A 602 -6.06 -1.76 -29.66
C ASP A 602 -4.99 -1.66 -30.75
N PHE A 603 -5.29 -0.92 -31.82
CA PHE A 603 -4.33 -0.71 -32.91
C PHE A 603 -3.07 0.00 -32.43
N ILE A 604 -3.21 1.11 -31.69
CA ILE A 604 -2.07 1.90 -31.19
C ILE A 604 -1.27 1.08 -30.17
N CYS A 605 -1.94 0.36 -29.27
CA CYS A 605 -1.27 -0.48 -28.30
C CYS A 605 -0.45 -1.58 -28.99
N LYS A 606 -1.02 -2.24 -30.00
CA LYS A 606 -0.32 -3.24 -30.81
C LYS A 606 0.85 -2.64 -31.59
N LYS A 607 0.67 -1.47 -32.20
CA LYS A 607 1.69 -0.78 -33.01
C LYS A 607 2.95 -0.42 -32.20
N PHE A 608 2.76 0.00 -30.95
CA PHE A 608 3.86 0.47 -30.10
C PHE A 608 4.28 -0.51 -28.99
N GLY A 609 3.62 -1.67 -28.88
CA GLY A 609 3.92 -2.66 -27.85
C GLY A 609 3.46 -2.25 -26.43
N VAL A 610 2.36 -1.50 -26.33
CA VAL A 610 1.75 -1.15 -25.04
C VAL A 610 0.98 -2.37 -24.52
N ASN A 611 1.63 -3.13 -23.64
CA ASN A 611 1.05 -4.32 -23.02
C ASN A 611 0.42 -4.05 -21.64
N GLY A 612 0.41 -2.79 -21.20
CA GLY A 612 -0.15 -2.36 -19.93
C GLY A 612 0.02 -0.86 -19.70
N VAL A 613 -0.75 -0.33 -18.76
CA VAL A 613 -0.67 1.08 -18.31
C VAL A 613 -0.12 1.16 -16.88
N PRO A 614 0.67 2.20 -16.53
CA PRO A 614 1.09 3.27 -17.41
C PRO A 614 2.20 2.81 -18.38
N SER A 615 2.18 3.35 -19.59
CA SER A 615 3.30 3.26 -20.54
C SER A 615 3.62 4.65 -21.06
N TYR A 616 4.88 4.90 -21.43
CA TYR A 616 5.36 6.22 -21.80
C TYR A 616 6.14 6.19 -23.10
N MET A 617 5.97 7.23 -23.91
CA MET A 617 6.75 7.45 -25.13
C MET A 617 7.25 8.89 -25.20
N ILE A 618 8.46 9.08 -25.72
CA ILE A 618 8.96 10.42 -26.06
C ILE A 618 9.06 10.54 -27.57
N ILE A 619 8.50 11.61 -28.12
CA ILE A 619 8.61 12.00 -29.53
C ILE A 619 9.51 13.23 -29.61
N ALA A 620 10.54 13.18 -30.45
CA ALA A 620 11.43 14.31 -30.70
C ALA A 620 10.76 15.39 -31.54
N LYS A 621 11.41 16.55 -31.66
CA LYS A 621 10.92 17.73 -32.39
C LYS A 621 10.63 17.46 -33.87
N ASP A 622 11.37 16.55 -34.50
CA ASP A 622 11.16 16.11 -35.88
C ASP A 622 9.96 15.16 -36.05
N GLY A 623 9.42 14.67 -34.93
CA GLY A 623 8.32 13.71 -34.90
C GLY A 623 8.69 12.25 -34.74
N THR A 624 9.97 11.94 -34.58
CA THR A 624 10.46 10.57 -34.42
C THR A 624 10.23 10.10 -32.98
N PRO A 625 9.61 8.93 -32.73
CA PRO A 625 9.60 8.31 -31.42
C PRO A 625 11.04 7.92 -31.01
N THR A 626 11.57 8.51 -29.94
CA THR A 626 12.96 8.30 -29.49
C THR A 626 13.07 7.42 -28.24
N HIS A 627 11.97 7.20 -27.53
CA HIS A 627 11.94 6.35 -26.34
C HIS A 627 10.57 5.70 -26.11
N PHE A 628 10.58 4.48 -25.58
CA PHE A 628 9.39 3.79 -25.09
C PHE A 628 9.70 3.00 -23.82
N GLN A 629 8.83 3.08 -22.81
CA GLN A 629 8.96 2.31 -21.58
C GLN A 629 7.58 1.93 -21.03
N VAL A 630 7.44 0.68 -20.59
CA VAL A 630 6.31 0.21 -19.78
C VAL A 630 6.60 0.47 -18.31
N GLY A 631 5.63 1.00 -17.57
CA GLY A 631 5.76 1.38 -16.17
C GLY A 631 6.41 2.75 -15.98
N PHE A 632 6.16 3.37 -14.82
CA PHE A 632 6.68 4.69 -14.51
C PHE A 632 8.20 4.66 -14.27
N MET A 633 8.92 5.51 -15.00
CA MET A 633 10.39 5.59 -14.97
C MET A 633 10.94 6.37 -13.77
N GLY A 634 10.08 7.02 -12.98
CA GLY A 634 10.45 7.97 -11.93
C GLY A 634 10.54 9.40 -12.45
N ALA A 635 10.18 10.37 -11.61
CA ALA A 635 10.08 11.78 -12.00
C ALA A 635 11.44 12.38 -12.41
N GLU A 636 12.53 12.04 -11.72
CA GLU A 636 13.88 12.53 -12.07
C GLU A 636 14.38 11.98 -13.40
N LYS A 637 14.17 10.69 -13.67
CA LYS A 637 14.54 10.10 -14.95
C LYS A 637 13.71 10.69 -16.09
N MET A 638 12.41 10.91 -15.86
CA MET A 638 11.57 11.65 -16.80
C MET A 638 12.15 13.05 -17.10
N LYS A 639 12.58 13.79 -16.07
CA LYS A 639 13.20 15.11 -16.21
C LYS A 639 14.49 15.07 -17.03
N GLU A 640 15.38 14.14 -16.72
CA GLU A 640 16.65 13.93 -17.43
C GLU A 640 16.40 13.70 -18.93
N MET A 641 15.47 12.80 -19.25
CA MET A 641 15.17 12.43 -20.63
C MET A 641 14.54 13.56 -21.44
N LEU A 642 13.64 14.33 -20.83
CA LEU A 642 13.03 15.49 -21.49
C LEU A 642 14.04 16.61 -21.75
N ASN A 643 14.94 16.89 -20.81
CA ASN A 643 16.02 17.87 -21.03
C ASN A 643 16.94 17.43 -22.18
N LYS A 644 17.32 16.14 -22.22
CA LYS A 644 18.15 15.59 -23.28
C LYS A 644 17.54 15.76 -24.68
N GLU A 645 16.23 15.59 -24.84
CA GLU A 645 15.56 15.82 -26.13
C GLU A 645 15.34 17.30 -26.44
N LEU A 646 15.22 18.16 -25.43
CA LEU A 646 15.13 19.61 -25.64
C LEU A 646 16.44 20.23 -26.11
N GLU A 647 17.58 19.69 -25.68
CA GLU A 647 18.93 20.14 -26.03
C GLU A 647 19.35 19.79 -27.48
N LYS A 648 18.66 18.83 -28.12
CA LYS A 648 18.79 18.53 -29.54
C LYS A 648 18.03 19.54 -30.39
#